data_AF-A0A956U7J2-F1
#
_entry.id   AF-A0A956U7J2-F1
#
_cell.length_a   1.000
_cell.length_b   1.000
_cell.length_c   1.000
_cell.angle_alpha   90.00
_cell.angle_beta   90.00
_cell.angle_gamma   90.00
#
_symmetry.space_group_name_H-M   'P 1'
#
loop_
_entity.id
_entity.type
_entity.pdbx_description
1 polymer ?
#
loop_
_entity_poly.entity_id
_entity_poly.type
_entity_poly.pdbx_seq_one_letter_code
_entity_poly.pdbx_strand_id
1 'polypeptide(L)'
;MAEINNQKHGISDKQSEKSGEKETLNSKVAESSQTDARGQAEIESKRTNRHSGSASENPDPNDLSLQIVDAITGDVLAERPKDRTANNSLESASLQATKELAQADPAARAIAEIRDNLNGMPKESRQSFEEAARLSTREYLDSKNSSPDESLEGGSHKALSLAKNTNEMDMHYPAPAIALPGSGGGQAVKRFEKVELKTDSSKVQMNDSNKVEVTDPIEAPKPTDSTEILKDPDLREKRERLEKLANEKITDPENRERFFKDMKTFENRLSKADWMSPAETLKQMGDTYESLSKLFSADSDVLDKLPPSGVKPNTTNPDNYRTQAAEQIMHQAADPTRIDQGRQATCPTAALQIRQFTRTPAHAARLISDVMLTGKYKATAGGKSVDLLKHPVNLYPDDEAQKYNFKGKETEYLAVDHKMHGDPSRSYASQLYDVAATNLITEGKGFEYVQDPKDSDSSYALKIGSREHIAWKSAISRQISVRDSELVKLNEWITGTRESGFVIRSSTLNAGEAKDPELRKFYDFSERDSGVNNMYSTDDLPKQLKEIRNKKLWPPIASINTEAPPISKVNGGPHDLVIHDVSPDGKHLGYDNTWGMKKDHLSPSAIETTTMAKAIQANSEPHDPSLINSLKALINFKNSHPERWKSIKKSWLEFPEKLAKSYDATKSLKENVRNNTSDAFLVEWAERHPEDKELKLWAITLQEWLNKYPEERPNK
;
A
#
# COMPACT_ATOMS: atom_id res chain seq x y z
N MET A 1 -3.96 22.34 -52.49
CA MET A 1 -3.38 22.86 -53.74
C MET A 1 -2.38 23.95 -53.40
N ALA A 2 -1.16 23.84 -53.94
CA ALA A 2 -0.13 24.87 -54.16
C ALA A 2 0.55 25.55 -52.94
N GLU A 3 1.58 24.89 -52.41
CA GLU A 3 3.02 25.23 -52.46
C GLU A 3 3.58 26.67 -52.60
N ILE A 4 4.70 26.87 -51.85
CA ILE A 4 5.94 27.65 -52.10
C ILE A 4 5.99 29.15 -51.70
N ASN A 5 6.82 29.48 -50.69
CA ASN A 5 8.15 30.07 -50.97
C ASN A 5 9.18 30.02 -49.82
N ASN A 6 10.42 29.75 -50.23
CA ASN A 6 11.68 29.64 -49.48
C ASN A 6 12.42 30.99 -49.45
N GLN A 7 13.25 31.25 -48.43
CA GLN A 7 14.57 31.85 -48.67
C GLN A 7 15.60 31.54 -47.56
N LYS A 8 16.76 31.05 -48.02
CA LYS A 8 18.00 30.69 -47.31
C LYS A 8 18.88 31.92 -47.14
N HIS A 9 19.74 31.91 -46.12
CA HIS A 9 21.10 32.45 -46.21
C HIS A 9 22.11 31.46 -45.62
N GLY A 10 23.17 31.21 -46.38
CA GLY A 10 24.39 30.50 -45.99
C GLY A 10 25.58 31.16 -46.68
N ILE A 11 26.74 31.13 -46.01
CA ILE A 11 28.10 31.47 -46.48
C ILE A 11 29.01 30.54 -45.62
N SER A 12 29.59 29.43 -46.12
CA SER A 12 30.86 29.25 -46.87
C SER A 12 32.08 29.90 -46.17
N ASP A 13 33.29 29.37 -46.04
CA ASP A 13 34.13 28.39 -46.76
C ASP A 13 35.23 27.86 -45.80
N LYS A 14 35.63 26.57 -45.83
CA LYS A 14 36.90 25.99 -46.37
C LYS A 14 38.21 26.63 -45.82
N GLN A 15 39.31 25.93 -45.50
CA GLN A 15 39.93 24.74 -46.11
C GLN A 15 41.15 24.26 -45.26
N SER A 16 41.46 22.95 -45.29
CA SER A 16 42.79 22.25 -45.32
C SER A 16 43.89 22.60 -44.26
N GLU A 17 44.71 21.70 -43.70
CA GLU A 17 45.57 20.64 -44.28
C GLU A 17 46.03 19.60 -43.22
N LYS A 18 46.59 18.49 -43.72
CA LYS A 18 47.19 17.35 -43.03
C LYS A 18 48.69 17.54 -42.75
N SER A 19 49.16 17.02 -41.62
CA SER A 19 50.48 16.35 -41.37
C SER A 19 50.50 15.95 -39.88
N GLY A 20 50.89 14.77 -39.37
CA GLY A 20 51.84 13.76 -39.83
C GLY A 20 53.17 13.90 -39.06
N GLU A 21 53.36 13.12 -37.98
CA GLU A 21 54.62 12.69 -37.28
C GLU A 21 54.27 12.39 -35.80
N LYS A 22 54.35 11.17 -35.24
CA LYS A 22 55.44 10.21 -34.89
C LYS A 22 56.44 10.70 -33.82
N GLU A 23 56.78 9.73 -32.95
CA GLU A 23 57.88 9.70 -31.94
C GLU A 23 57.68 10.50 -30.63
N THR A 24 58.08 10.11 -29.41
CA THR A 24 58.47 8.87 -28.69
C THR A 24 58.75 9.29 -27.22
N LEU A 25 58.43 8.40 -26.26
CA LEU A 25 59.16 8.08 -25.00
C LEU A 25 60.08 9.09 -24.28
N ASN A 26 59.79 9.35 -22.99
CA ASN A 26 60.63 9.11 -21.78
C ASN A 26 60.15 10.01 -20.61
N SER A 27 59.66 9.50 -19.48
CA SER A 27 60.33 8.83 -18.32
C SER A 27 61.01 9.78 -17.32
N LYS A 28 60.78 9.47 -16.02
CA LYS A 28 61.45 9.88 -14.76
C LYS A 28 60.81 11.08 -14.02
N VAL A 29 60.23 10.90 -12.82
CA VAL A 29 60.72 10.39 -11.50
C VAL A 29 61.54 11.44 -10.74
N ALA A 30 60.99 11.84 -9.58
CA ALA A 30 61.60 12.05 -8.25
C ALA A 30 60.77 13.13 -7.51
N GLU A 31 59.97 12.79 -6.50
CA GLU A 31 60.36 12.52 -5.09
C GLU A 31 61.06 13.70 -4.38
N SER A 32 60.39 14.20 -3.35
CA SER A 32 60.86 14.28 -1.94
C SER A 32 60.09 15.44 -1.26
N SER A 33 59.21 15.14 -0.29
CA SER A 33 59.49 15.13 1.17
C SER A 33 59.50 16.56 1.74
N GLN A 34 59.00 16.91 2.93
CA GLN A 34 58.73 16.14 4.13
C GLN A 34 58.02 17.08 5.14
N THR A 35 57.14 16.51 5.97
CA THR A 35 56.90 16.81 7.41
C THR A 35 56.82 18.26 7.92
N ASP A 36 55.73 18.58 8.63
CA ASP A 36 55.80 18.63 10.10
C ASP A 36 54.43 18.62 10.80
N ALA A 37 54.42 17.91 11.92
CA ALA A 37 53.33 17.77 12.87
C ALA A 37 53.71 18.49 14.17
N ARG A 38 52.75 19.15 14.84
CA ARG A 38 52.50 19.15 16.30
C ARG A 38 51.60 20.30 16.72
N GLY A 39 50.72 20.02 17.69
CA GLY A 39 50.15 21.05 18.56
C GLY A 39 48.78 20.71 19.15
N GLN A 40 48.72 19.74 20.07
CA GLN A 40 47.66 19.69 21.10
C GLN A 40 47.90 20.79 22.14
N ALA A 41 46.83 21.42 22.63
CA ALA A 41 46.80 22.04 23.96
C ALA A 41 45.37 22.11 24.49
N GLU A 42 45.22 21.62 25.72
CA GLU A 42 44.06 21.68 26.62
C GLU A 42 43.63 23.12 26.92
N ILE A 43 42.32 23.33 27.14
CA ILE A 43 41.81 24.26 28.16
C ILE A 43 40.60 23.61 28.84
N GLU A 44 40.80 23.20 30.08
CA GLU A 44 39.78 22.87 31.06
C GLU A 44 39.97 23.83 32.24
N SER A 45 38.90 24.50 32.73
CA SER A 45 38.74 24.92 34.14
C SER A 45 37.58 25.92 34.40
N LYS A 46 36.56 25.39 35.10
CA LYS A 46 35.90 25.92 36.31
C LYS A 46 34.89 27.10 36.25
N ARG A 47 33.67 26.80 36.72
CA ARG A 47 32.92 27.51 37.79
C ARG A 47 31.76 26.62 38.28
N THR A 48 31.94 25.86 39.37
CA THR A 48 31.58 26.12 40.78
C THR A 48 30.09 26.04 41.15
N ASN A 49 29.81 25.05 42.00
CA ASN A 49 28.62 24.79 42.82
C ASN A 49 28.13 26.00 43.66
N ARG A 50 26.81 26.09 43.85
CA ARG A 50 26.17 26.49 45.12
C ARG A 50 24.96 25.62 45.41
N HIS A 51 24.97 25.02 46.60
CA HIS A 51 23.84 24.39 47.28
C HIS A 51 22.86 25.43 47.84
N SER A 52 21.57 25.10 47.83
CA SER A 52 20.63 25.32 48.94
C SER A 52 19.36 24.51 48.66
N GLY A 53 19.02 23.58 49.55
CA GLY A 53 17.87 22.69 49.40
C GLY A 53 16.56 23.22 49.99
N SER A 54 15.50 22.44 49.80
CA SER A 54 14.36 22.32 50.72
C SER A 54 13.55 21.07 50.37
N ALA A 55 13.18 20.33 51.41
CA ALA A 55 12.46 19.07 51.39
C ALA A 55 10.97 19.20 50.99
N SER A 56 10.47 18.23 50.22
CA SER A 56 9.17 17.57 50.42
C SER A 56 9.05 16.40 49.44
N GLU A 57 9.33 15.17 49.89
CA GLU A 57 8.96 13.96 49.14
C GLU A 57 7.57 13.51 49.62
N ASN A 58 6.57 13.67 48.74
CA ASN A 58 5.34 12.88 48.79
C ASN A 58 5.68 11.49 48.22
N PRO A 59 5.21 10.38 48.82
CA PRO A 59 5.38 9.07 48.21
C PRO A 59 4.58 8.98 46.91
N ASP A 60 5.18 8.31 45.92
CA ASP A 60 4.60 7.99 44.63
C ASP A 60 3.35 7.09 44.81
N PRO A 61 2.17 7.47 44.28
CA PRO A 61 0.94 6.66 44.38
C PRO A 61 1.04 5.27 43.72
N ASN A 62 2.09 4.99 42.95
CA ASN A 62 2.33 3.68 42.34
C ASN A 62 3.01 2.65 43.29
N ASP A 63 3.55 3.10 44.44
CA ASP A 63 4.20 2.21 45.41
C ASP A 63 3.20 1.57 46.40
N LEU A 64 1.98 2.11 46.48
CA LEU A 64 0.86 1.55 47.23
C LEU A 64 0.14 0.42 46.47
N SER A 65 0.22 0.41 45.14
CA SER A 65 -0.44 -0.60 44.29
C SER A 65 0.28 -1.95 44.34
N LEU A 66 1.62 -1.93 44.49
CA LEU A 66 2.45 -3.14 44.60
C LEU A 66 2.31 -3.83 45.96
N GLN A 67 2.10 -3.09 47.05
CA GLN A 67 1.83 -3.66 48.38
C GLN A 67 0.43 -4.30 48.49
N ILE A 68 -0.53 -3.85 47.66
CA ILE A 68 -1.89 -4.40 47.61
C ILE A 68 -1.93 -5.72 46.83
N VAL A 69 -1.10 -5.88 45.80
CA VAL A 69 -1.00 -7.14 45.04
C VAL A 69 -0.34 -8.24 45.89
N ASP A 70 0.73 -7.92 46.63
CA ASP A 70 1.37 -8.89 47.53
C ASP A 70 0.49 -9.31 48.72
N ALA A 71 -0.47 -8.48 49.14
CA ALA A 71 -1.48 -8.84 50.13
C ALA A 71 -2.60 -9.76 49.57
N ILE A 72 -2.76 -9.82 48.24
CA ILE A 72 -3.80 -10.62 47.57
C ILE A 72 -3.25 -11.97 47.07
N THR A 73 -1.94 -12.09 46.80
CA THR A 73 -1.32 -13.32 46.26
C THR A 73 -0.39 -14.08 47.21
N GLY A 74 -0.35 -13.74 48.51
CA GLY A 74 0.46 -14.45 49.49
C GLY A 74 -0.03 -15.88 49.83
N ASP A 75 0.77 -16.88 49.46
CA ASP A 75 0.68 -18.26 49.93
C ASP A 75 0.80 -18.35 51.46
N VAL A 76 -0.23 -18.87 52.13
CA VAL A 76 -0.15 -19.38 53.50
C VAL A 76 -0.43 -20.88 53.48
N LEU A 77 0.63 -21.66 53.31
CA LEU A 77 0.72 -23.03 53.82
C LEU A 77 1.05 -22.96 55.32
N ALA A 78 0.03 -22.94 56.19
CA ALA A 78 0.08 -23.47 57.55
C ALA A 78 -1.29 -23.38 58.26
N GLU A 79 -1.75 -24.54 58.75
CA GLU A 79 -2.74 -24.80 59.81
C GLU A 79 -4.06 -23.99 59.87
N ARG A 80 -5.18 -24.66 59.51
CA ARG A 80 -6.55 -24.20 59.72
C ARG A 80 -6.98 -24.29 61.21
N PRO A 81 -7.58 -23.24 61.81
CA PRO A 81 -8.35 -23.38 63.04
C PRO A 81 -9.75 -23.96 62.73
N LYS A 82 -10.20 -24.90 63.58
CA LYS A 82 -11.50 -25.57 63.50
C LYS A 82 -12.61 -24.79 64.21
N ASP A 83 -12.84 -23.52 63.86
CA ASP A 83 -13.97 -22.80 64.43
C ASP A 83 -14.82 -22.05 63.40
N ARG A 84 -16.12 -22.34 63.40
CA ARG A 84 -17.08 -22.00 62.34
C ARG A 84 -17.63 -20.57 62.50
N THR A 85 -17.39 -19.93 63.64
CA THR A 85 -17.80 -18.57 63.96
C THR A 85 -16.82 -17.51 63.44
N ALA A 86 -15.56 -17.86 63.16
CA ALA A 86 -14.55 -16.95 62.62
C ALA A 86 -14.76 -16.63 61.12
N ASN A 87 -15.33 -17.56 60.34
CA ASN A 87 -15.54 -17.36 58.90
C ASN A 87 -16.63 -16.34 58.58
N ASN A 88 -17.71 -16.29 59.37
CA ASN A 88 -18.80 -15.34 59.14
C ASN A 88 -18.38 -13.89 59.47
N SER A 89 -17.44 -13.71 60.40
CA SER A 89 -16.82 -12.42 60.76
C SER A 89 -15.89 -11.91 59.66
N LEU A 90 -15.09 -12.81 59.06
CA LEU A 90 -14.19 -12.49 57.94
C LEU A 90 -14.95 -12.17 56.64
N GLU A 91 -16.04 -12.87 56.34
CA GLU A 91 -16.88 -12.56 55.17
C GLU A 91 -17.62 -11.22 55.33
N SER A 92 -18.13 -10.91 56.53
CA SER A 92 -18.81 -9.63 56.77
C SER A 92 -17.85 -8.44 56.84
N ALA A 93 -16.63 -8.62 57.36
CA ALA A 93 -15.57 -7.60 57.31
C ALA A 93 -15.05 -7.37 55.89
N SER A 94 -14.91 -8.43 55.09
CA SER A 94 -14.54 -8.34 53.66
C SER A 94 -15.63 -7.63 52.84
N LEU A 95 -16.92 -7.92 53.13
CA LEU A 95 -18.05 -7.27 52.48
C LEU A 95 -18.16 -5.77 52.83
N GLN A 96 -17.88 -5.42 54.09
CA GLN A 96 -17.85 -4.03 54.56
C GLN A 96 -16.69 -3.25 53.93
N ALA A 97 -15.48 -3.84 53.91
CA ALA A 97 -14.30 -3.24 53.29
C ALA A 97 -14.48 -3.04 51.77
N THR A 98 -15.11 -3.99 51.08
CA THR A 98 -15.41 -3.88 49.64
C THR A 98 -16.42 -2.76 49.36
N LYS A 99 -17.40 -2.54 50.24
CA LYS A 99 -18.38 -1.45 50.12
C LYS A 99 -17.76 -0.07 50.38
N GLU A 100 -16.84 0.02 51.33
CA GLU A 100 -16.13 1.27 51.65
C GLU A 100 -15.12 1.62 50.55
N LEU A 101 -14.45 0.63 49.94
CA LEU A 101 -13.55 0.83 48.80
C LEU A 101 -14.31 1.24 47.51
N ALA A 102 -15.49 0.67 47.27
CA ALA A 102 -16.34 1.00 46.11
C ALA A 102 -16.94 2.42 46.14
N GLN A 103 -16.87 3.12 47.28
CA GLN A 103 -17.23 4.54 47.38
C GLN A 103 -16.07 5.47 47.01
N ALA A 104 -14.83 4.97 47.00
CA ALA A 104 -13.62 5.77 46.75
C ALA A 104 -12.96 5.53 45.38
N ASP A 105 -13.23 4.38 44.72
CA ASP A 105 -12.56 3.97 43.48
C ASP A 105 -13.56 3.50 42.38
N PRO A 106 -13.57 4.14 41.18
CA PRO A 106 -14.39 3.73 40.03
C PRO A 106 -14.16 2.28 39.56
N ALA A 107 -12.94 1.74 39.69
CA ALA A 107 -12.63 0.36 39.28
C ALA A 107 -13.25 -0.66 40.25
N ALA A 108 -13.20 -0.38 41.56
CA ALA A 108 -13.85 -1.20 42.58
C ALA A 108 -15.38 -1.18 42.45
N ARG A 109 -15.96 -0.04 42.04
CA ARG A 109 -17.40 0.09 41.75
C ARG A 109 -17.82 -0.77 40.55
N ALA A 110 -17.04 -0.79 39.47
CA ALA A 110 -17.32 -1.63 38.30
C ALA A 110 -17.26 -3.13 38.63
N ILE A 111 -16.30 -3.54 39.48
CA ILE A 111 -16.18 -4.94 39.93
C ILE A 111 -17.36 -5.35 40.82
N ALA A 112 -17.82 -4.45 41.69
CA ALA A 112 -18.99 -4.68 42.53
C ALA A 112 -20.28 -4.82 41.69
N GLU A 113 -20.47 -3.96 40.68
CA GLU A 113 -21.61 -4.06 39.75
C GLU A 113 -21.62 -5.37 38.96
N ILE A 114 -20.46 -5.81 38.46
CA ILE A 114 -20.36 -7.10 37.76
C ILE A 114 -20.73 -8.26 38.70
N ARG A 115 -20.27 -8.22 39.96
CA ARG A 115 -20.57 -9.25 40.96
C ARG A 115 -22.06 -9.29 41.32
N ASP A 116 -22.70 -8.14 41.49
CA ASP A 116 -24.13 -8.06 41.79
C ASP A 116 -24.99 -8.52 40.59
N ASN A 117 -24.59 -8.19 39.37
CA ASN A 117 -25.24 -8.68 38.15
C ASN A 117 -25.14 -10.21 38.00
N LEU A 118 -23.99 -10.80 38.35
CA LEU A 118 -23.82 -12.26 38.35
C LEU A 118 -24.62 -12.97 39.45
N ASN A 119 -24.90 -12.31 40.57
CA ASN A 119 -25.74 -12.86 41.64
C ASN A 119 -27.24 -12.81 41.30
N GLY A 120 -27.67 -11.94 40.38
CA GLY A 120 -29.04 -11.87 39.87
C GLY A 120 -29.35 -12.85 38.72
N MET A 121 -28.33 -13.51 38.14
CA MET A 121 -28.52 -14.42 37.01
C MET A 121 -29.09 -15.79 37.44
N PRO A 122 -29.93 -16.43 36.59
CA PRO A 122 -30.25 -17.84 36.73
C PRO A 122 -28.98 -18.68 36.81
N LYS A 123 -29.00 -19.73 37.64
CA LYS A 123 -27.84 -20.58 37.94
C LYS A 123 -27.14 -21.11 36.68
N GLU A 124 -27.92 -21.44 35.65
CA GLU A 124 -27.43 -21.97 34.38
C GLU A 124 -26.66 -20.90 33.57
N SER A 125 -27.17 -19.66 33.50
CA SER A 125 -26.49 -18.54 32.83
C SER A 125 -25.21 -18.14 33.55
N ARG A 126 -25.21 -18.19 34.88
CA ARG A 126 -24.02 -17.96 35.70
C ARG A 126 -22.96 -19.04 35.44
N GLN A 127 -23.36 -20.30 35.35
CA GLN A 127 -22.44 -21.41 35.02
C GLN A 127 -21.83 -21.25 33.62
N SER A 128 -22.63 -20.88 32.61
CA SER A 128 -22.10 -20.62 31.26
C SER A 128 -21.12 -19.44 31.22
N PHE A 129 -21.37 -18.38 31.99
CA PHE A 129 -20.46 -17.25 32.11
C PHE A 129 -19.16 -17.64 32.82
N GLU A 130 -19.24 -18.39 33.93
CA GLU A 130 -18.08 -18.89 34.68
C GLU A 130 -17.23 -19.86 33.84
N GLU A 131 -17.86 -20.68 32.98
CA GLU A 131 -17.18 -21.61 32.07
C GLU A 131 -16.49 -20.88 30.91
N ALA A 132 -17.14 -19.86 30.33
CA ALA A 132 -16.53 -19.00 29.32
C ALA A 132 -15.33 -18.21 29.87
N ALA A 133 -15.43 -17.69 31.10
CA ALA A 133 -14.33 -17.02 31.78
C ALA A 133 -13.17 -17.98 32.08
N ARG A 134 -13.46 -19.24 32.47
CA ARG A 134 -12.45 -20.29 32.67
C ARG A 134 -11.73 -20.65 31.38
N LEU A 135 -12.44 -20.80 30.26
CA LEU A 135 -11.85 -21.10 28.96
C LEU A 135 -10.94 -19.97 28.48
N SER A 136 -11.40 -18.71 28.60
CA SER A 136 -10.59 -17.55 28.23
C SER A 136 -9.34 -17.38 29.11
N THR A 137 -9.45 -17.69 30.41
CA THR A 137 -8.30 -17.70 31.33
C THR A 137 -7.29 -18.80 30.98
N ARG A 138 -7.78 -19.98 30.56
CA ARG A 138 -6.93 -21.10 30.15
C ARG A 138 -6.18 -20.78 28.86
N GLU A 139 -6.86 -20.23 27.85
CA GLU A 139 -6.23 -19.77 26.60
C GLU A 139 -5.17 -18.69 26.86
N TYR A 140 -5.42 -17.78 27.81
CA TYR A 140 -4.45 -16.78 28.25
C TYR A 140 -3.22 -17.42 28.93
N LEU A 141 -3.42 -18.38 29.84
CA LEU A 141 -2.31 -19.08 30.51
C LEU A 141 -1.51 -19.96 29.54
N ASP A 142 -2.16 -20.59 28.56
CA ASP A 142 -1.50 -21.35 27.49
C ASP A 142 -0.67 -20.42 26.58
N SER A 143 -1.14 -19.19 26.34
CA SER A 143 -0.38 -18.15 25.62
C SER A 143 0.82 -17.59 26.41
N LYS A 144 0.77 -17.62 27.76
CA LYS A 144 1.88 -17.22 28.64
C LYS A 144 2.97 -18.28 28.77
N ASN A 145 2.65 -19.55 28.55
CA ASN A 145 3.61 -20.66 28.59
C ASN A 145 4.41 -20.83 27.28
N SER A 146 4.13 -20.00 26.28
CA SER A 146 4.89 -19.89 25.03
C SER A 146 5.76 -18.61 25.07
N SER A 147 6.97 -18.76 25.64
CA SER A 147 8.05 -17.75 25.71
C SER A 147 7.92 -16.65 26.80
N PRO A 148 8.92 -16.49 27.70
CA PRO A 148 8.90 -15.50 28.76
C PRO A 148 9.68 -14.25 28.37
N ASP A 149 9.11 -13.35 27.59
CA ASP A 149 9.55 -11.94 27.56
C ASP A 149 8.48 -11.06 26.91
N GLU A 150 7.57 -10.49 27.70
CA GLU A 150 6.85 -9.27 27.34
C GLU A 150 6.13 -8.63 28.55
N SER A 151 6.23 -7.31 28.62
CA SER A 151 5.80 -6.42 29.70
C SER A 151 4.28 -6.21 29.83
N LEU A 152 3.83 -5.90 31.04
CA LEU A 152 2.49 -6.09 31.63
C LEU A 152 1.39 -5.04 31.32
N GLU A 153 1.43 -4.25 30.26
CA GLU A 153 0.47 -3.12 30.11
C GLU A 153 -0.82 -3.39 29.30
N GLY A 154 -0.97 -4.53 28.62
CA GLY A 154 -2.08 -4.72 27.65
C GLY A 154 -3.35 -5.43 28.14
N GLY A 155 -3.35 -6.08 29.31
CA GLY A 155 -4.37 -7.09 29.66
C GLY A 155 -5.72 -6.55 30.17
N SER A 156 -5.72 -5.42 30.87
CA SER A 156 -6.90 -4.91 31.60
C SER A 156 -7.99 -4.35 30.67
N HIS A 157 -7.60 -3.71 29.57
CA HIS A 157 -8.56 -3.07 28.64
C HIS A 157 -9.39 -4.06 27.81
N LYS A 158 -8.88 -5.28 27.59
CA LYS A 158 -9.49 -6.27 26.68
C LYS A 158 -10.70 -6.99 27.29
N ALA A 159 -10.72 -7.19 28.61
CA ALA A 159 -11.86 -7.81 29.30
C ALA A 159 -13.06 -6.84 29.45
N LEU A 160 -12.78 -5.54 29.60
CA LEU A 160 -13.79 -4.50 29.77
C LEU A 160 -14.56 -4.14 28.49
N SER A 161 -13.99 -4.36 27.29
CA SER A 161 -14.70 -4.10 26.03
C SER A 161 -15.67 -5.21 25.64
N LEU A 162 -15.38 -6.47 26.01
CA LEU A 162 -16.26 -7.61 25.75
C LEU A 162 -17.53 -7.61 26.63
N ALA A 163 -17.44 -7.13 27.87
CA ALA A 163 -18.60 -7.06 28.78
C ALA A 163 -19.62 -5.96 28.41
N LYS A 164 -19.21 -4.93 27.65
CA LYS A 164 -20.13 -3.85 27.21
C LYS A 164 -20.97 -4.23 26.00
N ASN A 165 -20.51 -5.15 25.17
CA ASN A 165 -21.19 -5.50 23.91
C ASN A 165 -22.29 -6.57 24.04
N THR A 166 -22.48 -7.19 25.20
CA THR A 166 -23.51 -8.24 25.40
C THR A 166 -24.87 -7.72 25.87
N ASN A 167 -25.02 -6.42 26.16
CA ASN A 167 -26.27 -5.84 26.67
C ASN A 167 -27.19 -5.25 25.60
N GLU A 168 -26.80 -5.22 24.32
CA GLU A 168 -27.61 -4.65 23.24
C GLU A 168 -27.72 -5.60 22.05
N MET A 169 -28.42 -6.72 22.20
CA MET A 169 -28.97 -7.47 21.06
C MET A 169 -30.33 -8.08 21.40
N ASP A 170 -31.40 -7.33 21.14
CA ASP A 170 -32.73 -7.89 20.94
C ASP A 170 -32.81 -8.46 19.51
N MET A 171 -32.88 -9.79 19.39
CA MET A 171 -33.10 -10.48 18.12
C MET A 171 -34.49 -11.13 18.09
N HIS A 172 -35.33 -10.66 17.18
CA HIS A 172 -36.43 -11.43 16.61
C HIS A 172 -36.21 -11.57 15.11
N TYR A 173 -35.95 -12.78 14.62
CA TYR A 173 -36.51 -13.32 13.38
C TYR A 173 -36.32 -14.87 13.36
N PRO A 174 -37.24 -15.63 12.73
CA PRO A 174 -37.34 -17.08 12.88
C PRO A 174 -36.50 -17.84 11.85
N ALA A 175 -36.10 -19.04 12.24
CA ALA A 175 -35.32 -19.99 11.43
C ALA A 175 -36.11 -20.60 10.27
N PRO A 176 -35.44 -21.00 9.17
CA PRO A 176 -35.89 -22.07 8.32
C PRO A 176 -35.05 -23.34 8.51
N ALA A 177 -35.75 -24.46 8.53
CA ALA A 177 -35.25 -25.82 8.68
C ALA A 177 -34.40 -26.30 7.48
N ILE A 178 -33.37 -27.08 7.81
CA ILE A 178 -32.53 -27.84 6.90
C ILE A 178 -33.23 -29.17 6.56
N ALA A 179 -33.30 -29.52 5.28
CA ALA A 179 -33.48 -30.90 4.83
C ALA A 179 -32.48 -31.23 3.72
N LEU A 180 -31.71 -32.31 3.93
CA LEU A 180 -30.68 -32.86 3.04
C LEU A 180 -31.30 -33.53 1.81
N PRO A 181 -30.61 -33.57 0.64
CA PRO A 181 -31.11 -34.29 -0.52
C PRO A 181 -30.59 -35.74 -0.58
N GLY A 182 -31.54 -36.65 -0.72
CA GLY A 182 -31.33 -38.01 -1.22
C GLY A 182 -31.60 -38.10 -2.73
N SER A 183 -31.12 -39.19 -3.30
CA SER A 183 -31.03 -39.56 -4.72
C SER A 183 -32.31 -39.50 -5.56
N GLY A 184 -32.13 -39.39 -6.88
CA GLY A 184 -32.96 -40.11 -7.85
C GLY A 184 -33.53 -39.31 -9.02
N GLY A 185 -33.07 -39.65 -10.23
CA GLY A 185 -33.95 -39.93 -11.37
C GLY A 185 -34.54 -38.77 -12.18
N GLY A 186 -34.11 -38.71 -13.46
CA GLY A 186 -35.03 -38.91 -14.58
C GLY A 186 -35.96 -37.79 -15.05
N GLN A 187 -35.68 -37.35 -16.28
CA GLN A 187 -36.60 -36.96 -17.35
C GLN A 187 -37.22 -35.56 -17.46
N ALA A 188 -37.28 -35.17 -18.74
CA ALA A 188 -38.28 -34.36 -19.43
C ALA A 188 -38.04 -32.84 -19.55
N VAL A 189 -37.42 -32.52 -20.69
CA VAL A 189 -37.53 -31.29 -21.46
C VAL A 189 -38.99 -30.82 -21.60
N LYS A 190 -39.29 -29.57 -21.22
CA LYS A 190 -40.38 -28.79 -21.83
C LYS A 190 -39.99 -27.31 -22.00
N ARG A 191 -40.42 -26.80 -23.16
CA ARG A 191 -40.30 -25.47 -23.75
C ARG A 191 -40.59 -24.33 -22.78
N PHE A 192 -39.80 -23.25 -22.86
CA PHE A 192 -40.23 -21.92 -22.45
C PHE A 192 -40.57 -21.07 -23.67
N GLU A 193 -41.82 -20.60 -23.68
CA GLU A 193 -42.34 -19.59 -24.59
C GLU A 193 -41.75 -18.21 -24.25
N LYS A 194 -41.62 -17.41 -25.31
CA LYS A 194 -41.09 -16.05 -25.35
C LYS A 194 -42.13 -15.08 -24.77
N VAL A 195 -41.82 -14.44 -23.64
CA VAL A 195 -42.63 -13.34 -23.09
C VAL A 195 -42.08 -12.01 -23.61
N GLU A 196 -42.86 -11.34 -24.47
CA GLU A 196 -42.63 -9.95 -24.87
C GLU A 196 -43.21 -9.01 -23.80
N LEU A 197 -42.35 -8.17 -23.22
CA LEU A 197 -42.74 -7.08 -22.33
C LEU A 197 -43.11 -5.84 -23.16
N LYS A 198 -44.39 -5.47 -23.17
CA LYS A 198 -44.85 -4.15 -23.59
C LYS A 198 -44.67 -3.18 -22.43
N THR A 199 -43.87 -2.14 -22.62
CA THR A 199 -43.80 -1.00 -21.70
C THR A 199 -44.82 0.06 -22.11
N ASP A 200 -45.62 0.48 -21.12
CA ASP A 200 -46.69 1.46 -21.26
C ASP A 200 -46.12 2.86 -20.97
N SER A 201 -46.20 3.74 -21.96
CA SER A 201 -45.69 5.10 -21.91
C SER A 201 -46.73 6.06 -21.36
N SER A 202 -46.54 6.54 -20.12
CA SER A 202 -47.27 7.67 -19.56
C SER A 202 -46.40 8.94 -19.56
N LYS A 203 -47.01 10.01 -20.06
CA LYS A 203 -46.42 11.32 -20.36
C LYS A 203 -46.06 12.09 -19.09
N VAL A 204 -44.82 12.58 -19.02
CA VAL A 204 -44.43 13.70 -18.15
C VAL A 204 -43.97 14.84 -19.06
N GLN A 205 -44.71 15.95 -19.05
CA GLN A 205 -44.28 17.21 -19.65
C GLN A 205 -43.29 17.89 -18.69
N MET A 206 -42.06 18.14 -19.16
CA MET A 206 -41.13 19.08 -18.54
C MET A 206 -40.65 20.09 -19.57
N ASN A 207 -40.50 21.33 -19.10
CA ASN A 207 -40.31 22.55 -19.89
C ASN A 207 -38.95 22.58 -20.61
N ASP A 208 -39.00 23.02 -21.88
CA ASP A 208 -37.88 23.29 -22.78
C ASP A 208 -37.03 24.47 -22.28
N SER A 209 -35.81 24.21 -21.78
CA SER A 209 -34.68 25.17 -21.73
C SER A 209 -33.36 24.47 -21.34
N ASN A 210 -32.92 23.46 -22.10
CA ASN A 210 -31.51 23.05 -22.24
C ASN A 210 -31.43 21.84 -23.17
N LYS A 211 -31.32 22.10 -24.49
CA LYS A 211 -31.09 21.05 -25.48
C LYS A 211 -29.58 20.75 -25.54
N VAL A 212 -29.14 19.80 -24.73
CA VAL A 212 -27.84 19.14 -24.92
C VAL A 212 -28.00 18.18 -26.09
N GLU A 213 -27.27 18.38 -27.18
CA GLU A 213 -27.17 17.40 -28.25
C GLU A 213 -26.58 16.11 -27.69
N VAL A 214 -27.43 15.09 -27.58
CA VAL A 214 -26.99 13.70 -27.37
C VAL A 214 -26.48 13.21 -28.71
N THR A 215 -25.17 13.29 -28.92
CA THR A 215 -24.52 12.59 -30.03
C THR A 215 -24.64 11.09 -29.78
N ASP A 216 -24.92 10.32 -30.84
CA ASP A 216 -25.03 8.86 -30.82
C ASP A 216 -23.87 8.21 -30.03
N PRO A 217 -24.12 7.10 -29.29
CA PRO A 217 -23.06 6.41 -28.57
C PRO A 217 -21.96 6.01 -29.54
N ILE A 218 -20.75 6.53 -29.29
CA ILE A 218 -19.52 6.16 -30.02
C ILE A 218 -19.41 4.63 -29.95
N GLU A 219 -19.57 3.97 -31.09
CA GLU A 219 -19.42 2.52 -31.22
C GLU A 219 -18.02 2.14 -30.73
N ALA A 220 -17.93 1.27 -29.73
CA ALA A 220 -16.63 0.85 -29.18
C ALA A 220 -15.76 0.26 -30.30
N PRO A 221 -14.47 0.61 -30.39
CA PRO A 221 -13.59 0.05 -31.42
C PRO A 221 -13.61 -1.48 -31.34
N LYS A 222 -13.79 -2.14 -32.49
CA LYS A 222 -13.76 -3.60 -32.57
C LYS A 222 -12.39 -4.09 -32.10
N PRO A 223 -12.32 -5.20 -31.33
CA PRO A 223 -11.05 -5.75 -30.86
C PRO A 223 -10.17 -6.11 -32.07
N THR A 224 -8.96 -5.56 -32.09
CA THR A 224 -7.94 -5.87 -33.10
C THR A 224 -7.54 -7.34 -32.98
N ASP A 225 -7.59 -8.09 -34.08
CA ASP A 225 -7.11 -9.48 -34.13
C ASP A 225 -5.61 -9.49 -33.77
N SER A 226 -5.15 -10.41 -32.91
CA SER A 226 -3.74 -10.48 -32.51
C SER A 226 -2.80 -10.72 -33.69
N THR A 227 -3.29 -11.29 -34.79
CA THR A 227 -2.54 -11.40 -36.04
C THR A 227 -2.25 -10.05 -36.70
N GLU A 228 -3.04 -9.02 -36.41
CA GLU A 228 -2.86 -7.66 -36.95
C GLU A 228 -1.81 -6.86 -36.19
N ILE A 229 -1.60 -7.14 -34.90
CA ILE A 229 -0.53 -6.53 -34.08
C ILE A 229 0.86 -6.93 -34.57
N LEU A 230 0.99 -8.15 -35.09
CA LEU A 230 2.24 -8.67 -35.65
C LEU A 230 2.59 -8.07 -37.03
N LYS A 231 1.79 -7.14 -37.56
CA LYS A 231 2.14 -6.38 -38.76
C LYS A 231 3.21 -5.31 -38.48
N ASP A 232 3.36 -4.89 -37.21
CA ASP A 232 4.42 -3.97 -36.83
C ASP A 232 5.80 -4.67 -36.91
N PRO A 233 6.73 -4.19 -37.76
CA PRO A 233 7.99 -4.89 -38.00
C PRO A 233 8.93 -4.88 -36.78
N ASP A 234 8.92 -3.82 -35.96
CA ASP A 234 9.77 -3.71 -34.76
C ASP A 234 9.30 -4.67 -33.68
N LEU A 235 7.97 -4.72 -33.42
CA LEU A 235 7.40 -5.67 -32.48
C LEU A 235 7.65 -7.11 -32.93
N ARG A 236 7.49 -7.40 -34.23
CA ARG A 236 7.74 -8.74 -34.78
C ARG A 236 9.19 -9.17 -34.56
N GLU A 237 10.16 -8.31 -34.85
CA GLU A 237 11.58 -8.59 -34.62
C GLU A 237 11.88 -8.87 -33.14
N LYS A 238 11.38 -8.02 -32.23
CA LYS A 238 11.54 -8.20 -30.78
C LYS A 238 10.92 -9.50 -30.29
N ARG A 239 9.74 -9.86 -30.81
CA ARG A 239 9.03 -11.10 -30.50
C ARG A 239 9.79 -12.34 -30.99
N GLU A 240 10.22 -12.36 -32.25
CA GLU A 240 11.00 -13.46 -32.85
C GLU A 240 12.32 -13.67 -32.10
N ARG A 241 13.00 -12.57 -31.73
CA ARG A 241 14.21 -12.63 -30.89
C ARG A 241 13.93 -13.29 -29.54
N LEU A 242 12.86 -12.87 -28.85
CA LEU A 242 12.48 -13.44 -27.57
C LEU A 242 12.12 -14.93 -27.69
N GLU A 243 11.39 -15.32 -28.74
CA GLU A 243 11.05 -16.72 -29.00
C GLU A 243 12.28 -17.59 -29.23
N LYS A 244 13.24 -17.09 -30.01
CA LYS A 244 14.52 -17.78 -30.21
C LYS A 244 15.25 -17.98 -28.88
N LEU A 245 15.40 -16.92 -28.08
CA LEU A 245 16.06 -16.98 -26.78
C LEU A 245 15.35 -17.93 -25.81
N ALA A 246 14.02 -17.91 -25.76
CA ALA A 246 13.23 -18.82 -24.93
C ALA A 246 13.41 -20.29 -25.35
N ASN A 247 13.48 -20.58 -26.66
CA ASN A 247 13.79 -21.93 -27.16
C ASN A 247 15.18 -22.41 -26.76
N GLU A 248 16.16 -21.50 -26.70
CA GLU A 248 17.54 -21.82 -26.33
C GLU A 248 17.73 -21.94 -24.81
N LYS A 249 16.98 -21.17 -24.00
CA LYS A 249 17.25 -20.96 -22.57
C LYS A 249 16.27 -21.63 -21.62
N ILE A 250 15.03 -21.91 -22.04
CA ILE A 250 14.07 -22.66 -21.23
C ILE A 250 14.21 -24.13 -21.60
N THR A 251 14.90 -24.88 -20.74
CA THR A 251 15.25 -26.28 -21.04
C THR A 251 14.04 -27.21 -20.94
N ASP A 252 13.15 -26.94 -19.99
CA ASP A 252 11.93 -27.71 -19.79
C ASP A 252 10.87 -27.42 -20.87
N PRO A 253 10.45 -28.43 -21.67
CA PRO A 253 9.45 -28.25 -22.71
C PRO A 253 8.10 -27.74 -22.22
N GLU A 254 7.63 -28.14 -21.04
CA GLU A 254 6.32 -27.71 -20.50
C GLU A 254 6.37 -26.23 -20.10
N ASN A 255 7.46 -25.83 -19.47
CA ASN A 255 7.71 -24.43 -19.13
C ASN A 255 7.80 -23.55 -20.38
N ARG A 256 8.49 -24.03 -21.40
CA ARG A 256 8.62 -23.33 -22.67
C ARG A 256 7.29 -23.20 -23.41
N GLU A 257 6.49 -24.26 -23.45
CA GLU A 257 5.14 -24.21 -24.04
C GLU A 257 4.26 -23.19 -23.32
N ARG A 258 4.26 -23.22 -21.98
CA ARG A 258 3.54 -22.24 -21.16
C ARG A 258 4.04 -20.83 -21.41
N PHE A 259 5.35 -20.60 -21.49
CA PHE A 259 5.90 -19.27 -21.81
C PHE A 259 5.33 -18.71 -23.13
N PHE A 260 5.24 -19.54 -24.18
CA PHE A 260 4.64 -19.12 -25.44
C PHE A 260 3.12 -18.92 -25.38
N LYS A 261 2.42 -19.71 -24.55
CA LYS A 261 1.00 -19.49 -24.25
C LYS A 261 0.80 -18.15 -23.52
N ASP A 262 1.66 -17.83 -22.56
CA ASP A 262 1.63 -16.59 -21.78
C ASP A 262 1.94 -15.39 -22.69
N MET A 263 2.92 -15.49 -23.59
CA MET A 263 3.17 -14.46 -24.62
C MET A 263 1.92 -14.13 -25.43
N LYS A 264 1.22 -15.14 -25.96
CA LYS A 264 -0.03 -14.95 -26.72
C LYS A 264 -1.14 -14.36 -25.86
N THR A 265 -1.23 -14.78 -24.61
CA THR A 265 -2.24 -14.28 -23.66
C THR A 265 -1.99 -12.81 -23.33
N PHE A 266 -0.73 -12.46 -23.08
CA PHE A 266 -0.28 -11.09 -22.90
C PHE A 266 -0.61 -10.20 -24.11
N GLU A 267 -0.26 -10.66 -25.32
CA GLU A 267 -0.58 -9.98 -26.58
C GLU A 267 -2.09 -9.72 -26.72
N ASN A 268 -2.90 -10.76 -26.52
CA ASN A 268 -4.35 -10.71 -26.61
C ASN A 268 -5.00 -9.83 -25.53
N ARG A 269 -4.41 -9.76 -24.33
CA ARG A 269 -4.93 -8.94 -23.23
C ARG A 269 -4.67 -7.48 -23.51
N LEU A 270 -3.43 -7.13 -23.80
CA LEU A 270 -3.02 -5.74 -23.96
C LEU A 270 -3.54 -5.14 -25.29
N SER A 271 -3.79 -5.95 -26.31
CA SER A 271 -4.48 -5.54 -27.55
C SER A 271 -5.92 -5.06 -27.35
N LYS A 272 -6.58 -5.56 -26.29
CA LYS A 272 -7.96 -5.23 -25.93
C LYS A 272 -8.05 -4.10 -24.91
N ALA A 273 -6.92 -3.54 -24.48
CA ALA A 273 -6.89 -2.42 -23.55
C ALA A 273 -7.50 -1.16 -24.18
N ASP A 274 -8.56 -0.63 -23.58
CA ASP A 274 -9.24 0.61 -24.03
C ASP A 274 -8.66 1.89 -23.38
N TRP A 275 -7.81 1.71 -22.36
CA TRP A 275 -7.14 2.77 -21.63
C TRP A 275 -5.82 3.25 -22.28
N MET A 276 -5.37 2.59 -23.35
CA MET A 276 -4.10 2.85 -24.02
C MET A 276 -4.30 3.04 -25.52
N SER A 277 -3.46 3.86 -26.16
CA SER A 277 -3.49 3.99 -27.63
C SER A 277 -2.86 2.76 -28.29
N PRO A 278 -3.22 2.38 -29.53
CA PRO A 278 -2.60 1.26 -30.22
C PRO A 278 -1.06 1.37 -30.30
N ALA A 279 -0.53 2.58 -30.52
CA ALA A 279 0.92 2.80 -30.59
C ALA A 279 1.60 2.54 -29.23
N GLU A 280 1.00 3.03 -28.14
CA GLU A 280 1.52 2.78 -26.79
C GLU A 280 1.37 1.29 -26.40
N THR A 281 0.30 0.62 -26.83
CA THR A 281 0.12 -0.83 -26.66
C THR A 281 1.27 -1.60 -27.31
N LEU A 282 1.60 -1.31 -28.58
CA LEU A 282 2.72 -1.93 -29.28
C LEU A 282 4.05 -1.66 -28.59
N LYS A 283 4.26 -0.42 -28.13
CA LYS A 283 5.46 -0.02 -27.39
C LYS A 283 5.60 -0.80 -26.09
N GLN A 284 4.55 -0.91 -25.28
CA GLN A 284 4.58 -1.68 -24.03
C GLN A 284 4.85 -3.16 -24.27
N MET A 285 4.29 -3.76 -25.33
CA MET A 285 4.62 -5.14 -25.71
C MET A 285 6.10 -5.29 -26.07
N GLY A 286 6.59 -4.44 -26.98
CA GLY A 286 7.97 -4.48 -27.46
C GLY A 286 8.99 -4.26 -26.35
N ASP A 287 8.79 -3.25 -25.50
CA ASP A 287 9.70 -2.93 -24.39
C ASP A 287 9.68 -4.02 -23.29
N THR A 288 8.54 -4.70 -23.09
CA THR A 288 8.45 -5.89 -22.23
C THR A 288 9.31 -7.02 -22.80
N TYR A 289 9.20 -7.31 -24.10
CA TYR A 289 10.02 -8.34 -24.76
C TYR A 289 11.50 -8.02 -24.75
N GLU A 290 11.87 -6.74 -24.86
CA GLU A 290 13.25 -6.32 -24.79
C GLU A 290 13.84 -6.57 -23.39
N SER A 291 13.07 -6.28 -22.34
CA SER A 291 13.48 -6.54 -20.94
C SER A 291 13.71 -8.04 -20.69
N LEU A 292 12.80 -8.89 -21.18
CA LEU A 292 12.95 -10.35 -21.12
C LEU A 292 14.11 -10.87 -21.97
N SER A 293 14.31 -10.30 -23.16
CA SER A 293 15.43 -10.66 -24.03
C SER A 293 16.77 -10.32 -23.38
N LYS A 294 16.86 -9.20 -22.62
CA LYS A 294 18.05 -8.85 -21.82
C LYS A 294 18.31 -9.91 -20.75
N LEU A 295 17.28 -10.38 -20.05
CA LEU A 295 17.40 -11.46 -19.06
C LEU A 295 17.91 -12.76 -19.68
N PHE A 296 17.35 -13.21 -20.81
CA PHE A 296 17.79 -14.46 -21.44
C PHE A 296 19.18 -14.38 -22.10
N SER A 297 19.51 -13.23 -22.69
CA SER A 297 20.76 -13.05 -23.43
C SER A 297 21.97 -12.75 -22.55
N ALA A 298 21.77 -12.35 -21.29
CA ALA A 298 22.90 -12.15 -20.38
C ALA A 298 23.67 -13.46 -20.14
N ASP A 299 24.97 -13.36 -19.91
CA ASP A 299 25.81 -14.52 -19.58
C ASP A 299 25.77 -14.85 -18.08
N SER A 300 25.53 -13.84 -17.24
CA SER A 300 25.47 -13.96 -15.77
C SER A 300 24.35 -13.09 -15.17
N ASP A 301 23.99 -13.35 -13.92
CA ASP A 301 23.17 -12.45 -13.09
C ASP A 301 23.98 -11.76 -11.99
N VAL A 302 23.26 -11.01 -11.13
CA VAL A 302 23.83 -10.42 -9.93
C VAL A 302 24.30 -11.48 -8.93
N LEU A 303 23.63 -12.64 -8.85
CA LEU A 303 23.96 -13.70 -7.88
C LEU A 303 25.28 -14.38 -8.20
N ASP A 304 25.69 -14.41 -9.47
CA ASP A 304 27.02 -14.89 -9.89
C ASP A 304 28.18 -14.03 -9.37
N LYS A 305 27.90 -12.76 -9.01
CA LYS A 305 28.90 -11.80 -8.51
C LYS A 305 28.95 -11.72 -6.99
N LEU A 306 27.94 -12.28 -6.32
CA LEU A 306 27.87 -12.27 -4.87
C LEU A 306 28.73 -13.41 -4.31
N PRO A 307 29.36 -13.22 -3.13
CA PRO A 307 29.98 -14.32 -2.44
C PRO A 307 28.93 -15.42 -2.26
N PRO A 308 29.28 -16.71 -2.45
CA PRO A 308 28.36 -17.80 -2.14
C PRO A 308 28.01 -17.67 -0.67
N SER A 309 26.81 -17.16 -0.37
CA SER A 309 26.31 -16.89 0.98
C SER A 309 25.98 -18.18 1.74
N GLY A 310 26.73 -19.25 1.48
CA GLY A 310 26.57 -20.58 2.08
C GLY A 310 25.66 -21.49 1.29
N VAL A 311 24.68 -20.99 0.56
CA VAL A 311 23.79 -21.84 -0.26
C VAL A 311 23.24 -20.99 -1.42
N LYS A 312 23.85 -21.05 -2.63
CA LYS A 312 22.96 -21.02 -3.82
C LYS A 312 22.09 -22.25 -3.59
N PRO A 313 20.76 -22.13 -3.42
CA PRO A 313 19.90 -23.29 -3.25
C PRO A 313 20.36 -24.30 -4.29
N ASN A 314 20.58 -25.55 -3.85
CA ASN A 314 20.97 -26.63 -4.74
C ASN A 314 19.78 -26.89 -5.66
N THR A 315 19.51 -25.97 -6.58
CA THR A 315 18.38 -26.02 -7.46
C THR A 315 18.76 -27.09 -8.46
N THR A 316 18.17 -28.25 -8.25
CA THR A 316 17.93 -29.24 -9.29
C THR A 316 17.16 -28.66 -10.48
N ASN A 317 16.76 -27.39 -10.44
CA ASN A 317 16.32 -26.64 -11.59
C ASN A 317 17.53 -26.37 -12.52
N PRO A 318 17.61 -27.01 -13.71
CA PRO A 318 18.69 -26.78 -14.65
C PRO A 318 18.70 -25.35 -15.21
N ASP A 319 17.60 -24.62 -15.07
CA ASP A 319 17.45 -23.24 -15.52
C ASP A 319 17.96 -22.27 -14.45
N ASN A 320 18.77 -21.29 -14.86
CA ASN A 320 19.27 -20.26 -13.95
C ASN A 320 18.13 -19.35 -13.47
N TYR A 321 18.33 -18.64 -12.36
CA TYR A 321 17.32 -17.75 -11.77
C TYR A 321 16.85 -16.63 -12.72
N ARG A 322 17.66 -16.25 -13.73
CA ARG A 322 17.24 -15.28 -14.76
C ARG A 322 16.16 -15.85 -15.67
N THR A 323 16.31 -17.09 -16.11
CA THR A 323 15.31 -17.81 -16.89
C THR A 323 14.01 -17.89 -16.09
N GLN A 324 14.09 -18.28 -14.81
CA GLN A 324 12.92 -18.32 -13.92
C GLN A 324 12.25 -16.94 -13.78
N ALA A 325 13.01 -15.87 -13.55
CA ALA A 325 12.47 -14.51 -13.44
C ALA A 325 11.81 -14.07 -14.77
N ALA A 326 12.42 -14.38 -15.91
CA ALA A 326 11.87 -14.06 -17.23
C ALA A 326 10.53 -14.79 -17.48
N GLU A 327 10.45 -16.08 -17.14
CA GLU A 327 9.19 -16.83 -17.21
C GLU A 327 8.10 -16.22 -16.33
N GLN A 328 8.45 -15.85 -15.09
CA GLN A 328 7.52 -15.24 -14.13
C GLN A 328 7.04 -13.85 -14.55
N ILE A 329 7.91 -13.02 -15.11
CA ILE A 329 7.52 -11.72 -15.67
C ILE A 329 6.50 -11.91 -16.80
N MET A 330 6.74 -12.86 -17.72
CA MET A 330 5.82 -13.11 -18.83
C MET A 330 4.48 -13.65 -18.32
N HIS A 331 4.51 -14.58 -17.36
CA HIS A 331 3.31 -15.11 -16.73
C HIS A 331 2.47 -14.01 -16.05
N GLN A 332 3.11 -13.12 -15.28
CA GLN A 332 2.46 -12.00 -14.62
C GLN A 332 1.97 -10.93 -15.62
N ALA A 333 2.67 -10.74 -16.74
CA ALA A 333 2.18 -9.88 -17.81
C ALA A 333 0.97 -10.48 -18.53
N ALA A 334 0.91 -11.80 -18.67
CA ALA A 334 -0.24 -12.51 -19.23
C ALA A 334 -1.46 -12.44 -18.32
N ASP A 335 -1.26 -12.70 -17.03
CA ASP A 335 -2.30 -12.70 -16.00
C ASP A 335 -1.82 -11.96 -14.73
N PRO A 336 -2.03 -10.62 -14.66
CA PRO A 336 -1.59 -9.83 -13.52
C PRO A 336 -2.21 -10.26 -12.20
N THR A 337 -3.36 -10.95 -12.21
CA THR A 337 -4.02 -11.39 -10.96
C THR A 337 -3.38 -12.62 -10.31
N ARG A 338 -2.24 -13.07 -10.86
CA ARG A 338 -1.40 -14.13 -10.29
C ARG A 338 -0.29 -13.58 -9.40
N ILE A 339 -0.19 -12.26 -9.27
CA ILE A 339 0.77 -11.61 -8.39
C ILE A 339 0.25 -11.71 -6.97
N ASP A 340 1.14 -12.12 -6.07
CA ASP A 340 0.83 -12.38 -4.68
C ASP A 340 1.94 -11.79 -3.82
N GLN A 341 1.57 -11.12 -2.72
CA GLN A 341 2.55 -10.62 -1.76
C GLN A 341 3.20 -11.77 -0.97
N GLY A 342 2.63 -12.98 -0.98
CA GLY A 342 3.07 -14.08 -0.12
C GLY A 342 2.76 -13.80 1.35
N ARG A 343 3.64 -14.24 2.25
CA ARG A 343 3.57 -13.94 3.70
C ARG A 343 4.10 -12.56 4.04
N GLN A 344 4.31 -11.72 3.05
CA GLN A 344 5.13 -10.52 3.16
C GLN A 344 4.20 -9.34 3.34
N ALA A 345 4.56 -8.42 4.22
CA ALA A 345 3.73 -7.25 4.49
C ALA A 345 3.93 -6.14 3.44
N THR A 346 3.90 -6.53 2.16
CA THR A 346 4.14 -5.70 0.97
C THR A 346 2.88 -5.49 0.14
N CYS A 347 1.68 -5.59 0.74
CA CYS A 347 0.40 -5.40 0.02
C CYS A 347 0.33 -4.10 -0.82
N PRO A 348 0.86 -2.93 -0.40
CA PRO A 348 0.78 -1.73 -1.22
C PRO A 348 1.61 -1.87 -2.52
N THR A 349 2.81 -2.48 -2.44
CA THR A 349 3.67 -2.66 -3.61
C THR A 349 3.18 -3.80 -4.50
N ALA A 350 2.61 -4.87 -3.94
CA ALA A 350 1.99 -5.96 -4.70
C ALA A 350 0.76 -5.45 -5.48
N ALA A 351 -0.12 -4.66 -4.86
CA ALA A 351 -1.24 -4.01 -5.54
C ALA A 351 -0.77 -3.09 -6.68
N LEU A 352 0.31 -2.33 -6.45
CA LEU A 352 0.92 -1.52 -7.50
C LEU A 352 1.54 -2.39 -8.61
N GLN A 353 2.15 -3.53 -8.28
CA GLN A 353 2.71 -4.46 -9.25
C GLN A 353 1.61 -5.01 -10.18
N ILE A 354 0.47 -5.45 -9.63
CA ILE A 354 -0.71 -5.90 -10.40
C ILE A 354 -1.17 -4.79 -11.35
N ARG A 355 -1.31 -3.56 -10.84
CA ARG A 355 -1.68 -2.41 -11.65
C ARG A 355 -0.68 -2.17 -12.78
N GLN A 356 0.62 -2.24 -12.51
CA GLN A 356 1.66 -2.00 -13.50
C GLN A 356 1.70 -3.09 -14.57
N PHE A 357 1.63 -4.38 -14.21
CA PHE A 357 1.53 -5.42 -15.22
C PHE A 357 0.23 -5.32 -16.04
N THR A 358 -0.84 -4.78 -15.45
CA THR A 358 -2.06 -4.48 -16.19
C THR A 358 -1.87 -3.35 -17.19
N ARG A 359 -1.26 -2.22 -16.78
CA ARG A 359 -1.21 -0.97 -17.57
C ARG A 359 0.10 -0.72 -18.29
N THR A 360 1.21 -0.88 -17.60
CA THR A 360 2.57 -0.51 -18.04
C THR A 360 3.58 -1.64 -17.79
N PRO A 361 3.33 -2.85 -18.34
CA PRO A 361 4.11 -4.05 -18.04
C PRO A 361 5.61 -3.90 -18.35
N ALA A 362 5.97 -3.06 -19.32
CA ALA A 362 7.38 -2.81 -19.66
C ALA A 362 8.16 -2.21 -18.49
N HIS A 363 7.52 -1.36 -17.67
CA HIS A 363 8.19 -0.71 -16.54
C HIS A 363 8.43 -1.68 -15.38
N ALA A 364 7.46 -2.53 -15.06
CA ALA A 364 7.63 -3.59 -14.08
C ALA A 364 8.69 -4.61 -14.54
N ALA A 365 8.61 -5.06 -15.79
CA ALA A 365 9.59 -5.97 -16.39
C ALA A 365 11.01 -5.38 -16.38
N ARG A 366 11.17 -4.10 -16.72
CA ARG A 366 12.46 -3.40 -16.65
C ARG A 366 12.99 -3.34 -15.23
N LEU A 367 12.17 -2.96 -14.25
CA LEU A 367 12.59 -2.89 -12.85
C LEU A 367 13.14 -4.24 -12.39
N ILE A 368 12.38 -5.31 -12.60
CA ILE A 368 12.78 -6.67 -12.21
C ILE A 368 14.05 -7.09 -12.94
N SER A 369 14.15 -6.80 -14.25
CA SER A 369 15.32 -7.15 -15.06
C SER A 369 16.59 -6.41 -14.62
N ASP A 370 16.49 -5.09 -14.37
CA ASP A 370 17.61 -4.25 -13.93
C ASP A 370 18.12 -4.75 -12.57
N VAL A 371 17.21 -5.04 -11.62
CA VAL A 371 17.56 -5.59 -10.31
C VAL A 371 18.22 -6.96 -10.44
N MET A 372 17.65 -7.86 -11.25
CA MET A 372 18.18 -9.22 -11.41
C MET A 372 19.58 -9.24 -12.03
N LEU A 373 19.85 -8.36 -13.00
CA LEU A 373 21.13 -8.32 -13.70
C LEU A 373 22.22 -7.55 -12.93
N THR A 374 21.82 -6.53 -12.18
CA THR A 374 22.78 -5.57 -11.60
C THR A 374 22.73 -5.44 -10.08
N GLY A 375 21.67 -5.92 -9.44
CA GLY A 375 21.34 -5.65 -8.04
C GLY A 375 20.84 -4.24 -7.79
N LYS A 376 20.63 -3.43 -8.84
CA LYS A 376 20.30 -2.01 -8.74
C LYS A 376 19.13 -1.67 -9.63
N TYR A 377 18.41 -0.62 -9.25
CA TYR A 377 17.40 -0.02 -10.11
C TYR A 377 17.48 1.49 -10.05
N LYS A 378 17.34 2.14 -11.20
CA LYS A 378 17.24 3.59 -11.32
C LYS A 378 15.83 3.96 -11.78
N ALA A 379 15.13 4.71 -10.94
CA ALA A 379 13.81 5.22 -11.24
C ALA A 379 13.81 6.05 -12.53
N THR A 380 12.71 5.96 -13.28
CA THR A 380 12.49 6.73 -14.51
C THR A 380 12.28 8.21 -14.21
N ALA A 381 11.70 8.55 -13.06
CA ALA A 381 11.55 9.93 -12.58
C ALA A 381 12.00 10.10 -11.12
N GLY A 382 12.05 11.35 -10.66
CA GLY A 382 12.40 11.71 -9.28
C GLY A 382 13.87 11.55 -8.90
N GLY A 383 14.73 11.10 -9.82
CA GLY A 383 16.18 10.93 -9.58
C GLY A 383 16.51 9.86 -8.53
N LYS A 384 15.56 8.99 -8.18
CA LYS A 384 15.72 7.94 -7.17
C LYS A 384 16.44 6.72 -7.77
N SER A 385 17.12 5.98 -6.91
CA SER A 385 17.72 4.70 -7.24
C SER A 385 17.78 3.84 -5.98
N VAL A 386 17.78 2.52 -6.15
CA VAL A 386 18.02 1.56 -5.07
C VAL A 386 19.22 0.68 -5.43
N ASP A 387 19.98 0.30 -4.40
CA ASP A 387 21.13 -0.59 -4.52
C ASP A 387 20.99 -1.75 -3.54
N LEU A 388 20.43 -2.87 -4.02
CA LEU A 388 20.18 -4.05 -3.20
C LEU A 388 21.45 -4.85 -2.92
N LEU A 389 22.60 -4.51 -3.53
CA LEU A 389 23.90 -5.11 -3.17
C LEU A 389 24.32 -4.76 -1.75
N LYS A 390 23.75 -3.69 -1.16
CA LYS A 390 23.96 -3.35 0.26
C LYS A 390 23.44 -4.44 1.19
N HIS A 391 22.39 -5.16 0.79
CA HIS A 391 21.80 -6.28 1.51
C HIS A 391 21.55 -7.45 0.57
N PRO A 392 22.60 -8.23 0.21
CA PRO A 392 22.49 -9.29 -0.78
C PRO A 392 21.39 -10.32 -0.51
N VAL A 393 20.97 -10.50 0.74
CA VAL A 393 19.84 -11.37 1.12
C VAL A 393 18.57 -11.07 0.34
N ASN A 394 18.31 -9.80 0.04
CA ASN A 394 17.17 -9.32 -0.75
C ASN A 394 17.19 -9.78 -2.22
N LEU A 395 18.35 -10.22 -2.71
CA LEU A 395 18.51 -10.70 -4.07
C LEU A 395 18.35 -12.21 -4.16
N TYR A 396 18.51 -12.96 -3.08
CA TYR A 396 18.28 -14.41 -3.11
C TYR A 396 16.78 -14.69 -3.01
N PRO A 397 16.22 -15.62 -3.80
CA PRO A 397 14.83 -16.02 -3.64
C PRO A 397 14.62 -16.52 -2.22
N ASP A 398 13.58 -16.01 -1.56
CA ASP A 398 13.18 -16.49 -0.24
C ASP A 398 12.51 -17.87 -0.32
N ASP A 399 12.09 -18.40 0.83
CA ASP A 399 11.47 -19.72 0.91
C ASP A 399 10.19 -19.85 0.07
N GLU A 400 9.43 -18.78 -0.13
CA GLU A 400 8.21 -18.78 -0.95
C GLU A 400 8.56 -18.76 -2.43
N ALA A 401 9.47 -17.86 -2.83
CA ALA A 401 9.96 -17.70 -4.19
C ALA A 401 10.73 -18.93 -4.69
N GLN A 402 11.44 -19.63 -3.80
CA GLN A 402 12.10 -20.90 -4.12
C GLN A 402 11.10 -22.03 -4.38
N LYS A 403 9.98 -22.04 -3.66
CA LYS A 403 8.91 -23.05 -3.82
C LYS A 403 7.94 -22.72 -4.95
N TYR A 404 7.99 -21.50 -5.49
CA TYR A 404 7.16 -21.09 -6.60
C TYR A 404 7.48 -21.94 -7.84
N ASN A 405 6.57 -22.85 -8.17
CA ASN A 405 6.69 -23.77 -9.28
C ASN A 405 5.43 -23.74 -10.14
N PHE A 406 5.63 -23.54 -11.44
CA PHE A 406 4.54 -23.54 -12.41
C PHE A 406 4.01 -24.94 -12.77
N LYS A 407 4.68 -26.03 -12.36
CA LYS A 407 4.33 -27.42 -12.72
C LYS A 407 3.13 -28.00 -11.98
N GLY A 408 2.59 -27.29 -10.98
CA GLY A 408 1.27 -27.66 -10.46
C GLY A 408 0.24 -27.46 -11.57
N LYS A 409 -0.73 -28.38 -11.74
CA LYS A 409 -1.86 -28.09 -12.65
C LYS A 409 -2.42 -26.73 -12.24
N GLU A 410 -2.68 -25.81 -13.17
CA GLU A 410 -3.27 -24.49 -12.88
C GLU A 410 -4.55 -24.60 -12.01
N THR A 411 -5.21 -25.78 -12.03
CA THR A 411 -6.39 -26.15 -11.23
C THR A 411 -6.09 -26.82 -9.88
N GLU A 412 -4.91 -27.39 -9.70
CA GLU A 412 -4.39 -27.93 -8.43
C GLU A 412 -3.32 -26.96 -7.92
N TYR A 413 -3.72 -25.73 -7.60
CA TYR A 413 -3.04 -25.00 -6.51
C TYR A 413 -3.10 -25.94 -5.31
N LEU A 414 -1.97 -26.59 -5.08
CA LEU A 414 -1.85 -27.84 -4.36
C LEU A 414 -2.76 -27.84 -3.13
N ALA A 415 -3.70 -28.78 -3.09
CA ALA A 415 -4.26 -29.28 -1.84
C ALA A 415 -3.16 -30.06 -1.09
N VAL A 416 -1.99 -29.43 -0.87
CA VAL A 416 -1.10 -29.86 0.20
C VAL A 416 -1.93 -29.68 1.46
N ASP A 417 -2.14 -30.79 2.16
CA ASP A 417 -2.77 -30.92 3.47
C ASP A 417 -3.14 -29.59 4.13
N HIS A 418 -4.42 -29.35 4.39
CA HIS A 418 -4.95 -28.14 5.05
C HIS A 418 -4.27 -27.76 6.38
N LYS A 419 -3.37 -28.61 6.90
CA LYS A 419 -2.49 -28.36 8.03
C LYS A 419 -1.19 -27.62 7.70
N MET A 420 -0.71 -27.65 6.46
CA MET A 420 0.18 -26.64 5.90
C MET A 420 -0.71 -25.76 5.04
N HIS A 421 -1.13 -24.62 5.59
CA HIS A 421 -1.91 -23.59 4.90
C HIS A 421 -1.51 -23.52 3.42
N GLY A 422 -2.48 -23.71 2.51
CA GLY A 422 -2.27 -23.61 1.06
C GLY A 422 -1.88 -22.19 0.71
N ASP A 423 -0.63 -21.87 1.02
CA ASP A 423 -0.18 -20.52 1.23
C ASP A 423 -0.01 -19.82 -0.10
N PRO A 424 -0.34 -18.52 -0.14
CA PRO A 424 0.07 -17.66 -1.24
C PRO A 424 1.56 -17.86 -1.52
N SER A 425 1.93 -18.21 -2.76
CA SER A 425 3.33 -18.32 -3.15
C SER A 425 3.73 -17.08 -3.93
N ARG A 426 4.52 -16.20 -3.30
CA ARG A 426 5.14 -15.09 -4.01
C ARG A 426 6.17 -15.64 -5.00
N SER A 427 6.14 -15.14 -6.23
CA SER A 427 7.16 -15.48 -7.24
C SER A 427 8.47 -14.73 -6.98
N TYR A 428 9.58 -15.22 -7.53
CA TYR A 428 10.87 -14.52 -7.42
C TYR A 428 10.84 -13.16 -8.13
N ALA A 429 10.17 -13.05 -9.28
CA ALA A 429 9.94 -11.79 -9.96
C ALA A 429 9.17 -10.78 -9.08
N SER A 430 8.13 -11.22 -8.36
CA SER A 430 7.41 -10.39 -7.40
C SER A 430 8.25 -9.99 -6.20
N GLN A 431 9.08 -10.90 -5.67
CA GLN A 431 10.03 -10.55 -4.61
C GLN A 431 10.97 -9.42 -5.04
N LEU A 432 11.62 -9.55 -6.20
CA LEU A 432 12.54 -8.53 -6.71
C LEU A 432 11.84 -7.18 -6.92
N TYR A 433 10.60 -7.21 -7.42
CA TYR A 433 9.78 -6.01 -7.57
C TYR A 433 9.47 -5.36 -6.21
N ASP A 434 8.87 -6.10 -5.28
CA ASP A 434 8.40 -5.60 -3.99
C ASP A 434 9.54 -5.00 -3.17
N VAL A 435 10.68 -5.70 -3.12
CA VAL A 435 11.86 -5.25 -2.38
C VAL A 435 12.38 -3.93 -2.96
N ALA A 436 12.52 -3.84 -4.29
CA ALA A 436 13.05 -2.64 -4.93
C ALA A 436 12.05 -1.48 -4.83
N ALA A 437 10.77 -1.73 -5.04
CA ALA A 437 9.70 -0.75 -4.93
C ALA A 437 9.56 -0.20 -3.50
N THR A 438 9.63 -1.08 -2.49
CA THR A 438 9.64 -0.67 -1.08
C THR A 438 10.87 0.18 -0.75
N ASN A 439 12.06 -0.24 -1.19
CA ASN A 439 13.30 0.50 -0.93
C ASN A 439 13.34 1.88 -1.60
N LEU A 440 12.66 2.08 -2.75
CA LEU A 440 12.55 3.42 -3.36
C LEU A 440 11.92 4.43 -2.40
N ILE A 441 10.96 3.98 -1.57
CA ILE A 441 10.29 4.80 -0.56
C ILE A 441 11.11 4.87 0.72
N THR A 442 11.49 3.72 1.28
CA THR A 442 12.08 3.66 2.62
C THR A 442 13.47 4.30 2.66
N GLU A 443 14.29 4.18 1.60
CA GLU A 443 15.63 4.80 1.57
C GLU A 443 15.52 6.33 1.67
N GLY A 444 14.48 6.93 1.06
CA GLY A 444 14.18 8.35 1.17
C GLY A 444 13.81 8.79 2.59
N LYS A 445 13.38 7.86 3.44
CA LYS A 445 13.08 8.07 4.86
C LYS A 445 14.28 7.74 5.76
N GLY A 446 15.40 7.30 5.20
CA GLY A 446 16.60 6.88 5.95
C GLY A 446 16.60 5.41 6.41
N PHE A 447 15.74 4.57 5.81
CA PHE A 447 15.58 3.16 6.16
C PHE A 447 15.81 2.25 4.96
N GLU A 448 16.39 1.08 5.19
CA GLU A 448 16.55 0.06 4.16
C GLU A 448 15.66 -1.14 4.50
N TYR A 449 14.82 -1.56 3.57
CA TYR A 449 14.01 -2.77 3.72
C TYR A 449 14.86 -4.00 3.46
N VAL A 450 14.90 -4.90 4.44
CA VAL A 450 15.67 -6.15 4.39
C VAL A 450 14.75 -7.32 4.72
N GLN A 451 14.83 -8.35 3.87
CA GLN A 451 14.17 -9.63 4.10
C GLN A 451 15.04 -10.44 5.07
N ASP A 452 14.55 -10.69 6.28
CA ASP A 452 15.26 -11.52 7.24
C ASP A 452 14.80 -12.98 7.06
N PRO A 453 15.68 -13.94 6.76
CA PRO A 453 15.25 -15.32 6.61
C PRO A 453 14.96 -16.04 7.95
N LYS A 454 15.24 -15.42 9.12
CA LYS A 454 15.30 -16.15 10.41
C LYS A 454 14.07 -16.07 11.32
N ASP A 455 13.13 -15.14 11.10
CA ASP A 455 11.98 -14.92 12.00
C ASP A 455 10.65 -15.39 11.36
N SER A 456 10.29 -16.67 11.51
CA SER A 456 9.15 -17.28 10.80
C SER A 456 7.79 -16.58 10.99
N ASP A 457 7.63 -15.79 12.05
CA ASP A 457 6.32 -15.23 12.45
C ASP A 457 6.24 -13.69 12.26
N SER A 458 7.34 -13.00 11.93
CA SER A 458 7.36 -11.53 11.74
C SER A 458 8.60 -10.96 11.00
N SER A 459 9.34 -11.76 10.25
CA SER A 459 10.70 -11.51 9.72
C SER A 459 10.89 -10.43 8.66
N TYR A 460 10.45 -9.22 8.94
CA TYR A 460 10.84 -8.06 8.14
C TYR A 460 11.40 -7.02 9.06
N ALA A 461 12.64 -6.65 8.78
CA ALA A 461 13.31 -5.57 9.48
C ALA A 461 13.52 -4.41 8.52
N LEU A 462 13.12 -3.23 8.96
CA LEU A 462 13.74 -2.03 8.44
C LEU A 462 15.07 -1.83 9.17
N LYS A 463 16.13 -1.69 8.41
CA LYS A 463 17.45 -1.39 8.96
C LYS A 463 17.67 0.12 9.00
N ILE A 464 18.01 0.65 10.18
CA ILE A 464 18.57 1.99 10.31
C ILE A 464 20.10 1.88 10.32
N GLY A 465 20.74 2.30 9.24
CA GLY A 465 22.20 2.25 9.12
C GLY A 465 22.74 0.84 9.39
N SER A 466 23.69 0.70 10.32
CA SER A 466 24.34 -0.58 10.59
C SER A 466 23.81 -1.37 11.79
N ARG A 467 22.88 -0.84 12.61
CA ARG A 467 22.68 -1.39 13.98
C ARG A 467 21.25 -1.69 14.44
N GLU A 468 20.21 -1.05 13.93
CA GLU A 468 18.84 -1.28 14.46
C GLU A 468 17.96 -1.96 13.43
N HIS A 469 17.36 -3.09 13.82
CA HIS A 469 16.30 -3.78 13.09
C HIS A 469 14.96 -3.38 13.71
N ILE A 470 14.08 -2.77 12.92
CA ILE A 470 12.71 -2.46 13.35
C ILE A 470 11.78 -3.48 12.73
N ALA A 471 11.09 -4.26 13.58
CA ALA A 471 10.04 -5.16 13.14
C ALA A 471 9.00 -4.39 12.30
N TRP A 472 8.52 -5.00 11.22
CA TRP A 472 7.65 -4.30 10.28
C TRP A 472 6.35 -3.75 10.89
N LYS A 473 5.77 -4.42 11.88
CA LYS A 473 4.62 -3.88 12.63
C LYS A 473 4.95 -2.52 13.27
N SER A 474 6.17 -2.37 13.79
CA SER A 474 6.68 -1.11 14.32
C SER A 474 7.03 -0.12 13.20
N ALA A 475 7.39 -0.59 12.01
CA ALA A 475 7.58 0.28 10.85
C ALA A 475 6.26 0.93 10.40
N ILE A 476 5.16 0.18 10.42
CA ILE A 476 3.81 0.69 10.13
C ILE A 476 3.43 1.78 11.15
N SER A 477 3.57 1.51 12.44
CA SER A 477 3.22 2.49 13.48
C SER A 477 4.10 3.75 13.46
N ARG A 478 5.35 3.63 12.99
CA ARG A 478 6.28 4.75 12.79
C ARG A 478 6.12 5.45 11.43
N GLN A 479 5.11 5.09 10.62
CA GLN A 479 4.85 5.64 9.27
C GLN A 479 6.02 5.46 8.29
N ILE A 480 6.84 4.43 8.49
CA ILE A 480 8.00 4.15 7.64
C ILE A 480 7.59 3.27 6.45
N SER A 481 6.62 2.38 6.63
CA SER A 481 6.06 1.55 5.56
C SER A 481 5.53 2.41 4.39
N VAL A 482 5.39 1.77 3.22
CA VAL A 482 4.75 2.41 2.07
C VAL A 482 3.29 2.71 2.42
N ARG A 483 2.89 3.97 2.30
CA ARG A 483 1.50 4.42 2.50
C ARG A 483 0.76 4.52 1.17
N ASP A 484 -0.57 4.52 1.23
CA ASP A 484 -1.45 4.68 0.07
C ASP A 484 -1.12 5.96 -0.72
N SER A 485 -0.83 7.05 -0.01
CA SER A 485 -0.43 8.35 -0.58
C SER A 485 0.92 8.33 -1.28
N GLU A 486 1.73 7.31 -1.02
CA GLU A 486 3.05 7.11 -1.62
C GLU A 486 2.97 6.25 -2.88
N LEU A 487 1.89 5.49 -3.09
CA LEU A 487 1.72 4.65 -4.28
C LEU A 487 1.68 5.45 -5.58
N VAL A 488 1.08 6.65 -5.57
CA VAL A 488 1.07 7.55 -6.73
C VAL A 488 2.48 8.03 -7.07
N LYS A 489 3.27 8.41 -6.05
CA LYS A 489 4.67 8.82 -6.22
C LYS A 489 5.55 7.65 -6.68
N LEU A 490 5.34 6.47 -6.11
CA LEU A 490 6.07 5.27 -6.48
C LEU A 490 5.77 4.85 -7.94
N ASN A 491 4.50 4.94 -8.36
CA ASN A 491 4.13 4.74 -9.75
C ASN A 491 4.82 5.75 -10.67
N GLU A 492 4.85 7.02 -10.29
CA GLU A 492 5.55 8.07 -11.04
C GLU A 492 7.05 7.79 -11.16
N TRP A 493 7.71 7.39 -10.07
CA TRP A 493 9.13 7.05 -10.10
C TRP A 493 9.42 5.87 -11.02
N ILE A 494 8.61 4.82 -10.99
CA ILE A 494 8.82 3.62 -11.81
C ILE A 494 8.52 3.89 -13.28
N THR A 495 7.37 4.50 -13.57
CA THR A 495 6.86 4.68 -14.94
C THR A 495 7.32 5.98 -15.61
N GLY A 496 7.80 6.94 -14.83
CA GLY A 496 8.08 8.30 -15.31
C GLY A 496 6.84 9.16 -15.49
N THR A 497 5.64 8.62 -15.23
CA THR A 497 4.37 9.32 -15.46
C THR A 497 3.56 9.40 -14.17
N ARG A 498 3.19 10.62 -13.79
CA ARG A 498 2.29 10.84 -12.65
C ARG A 498 0.85 10.56 -13.07
N GLU A 499 0.28 9.50 -12.51
CA GLU A 499 -1.14 9.16 -12.64
C GLU A 499 -1.84 9.44 -11.31
N SER A 500 -2.50 10.58 -11.15
CA SER A 500 -3.26 10.90 -9.93
C SER A 500 -4.66 10.29 -9.99
N GLY A 501 -5.16 9.85 -8.84
CA GLY A 501 -6.54 9.41 -8.64
C GLY A 501 -6.80 7.94 -8.92
N PHE A 502 -5.78 7.07 -8.99
CA PHE A 502 -6.02 5.61 -9.05
C PHE A 502 -6.05 4.94 -7.68
N VAL A 503 -5.64 5.63 -6.61
CA VAL A 503 -5.69 5.12 -5.24
C VAL A 503 -6.95 5.65 -4.56
N ILE A 504 -7.73 4.77 -3.95
CA ILE A 504 -8.96 5.08 -3.21
C ILE A 504 -8.74 4.72 -1.74
N ARG A 505 -9.03 5.65 -0.83
CA ARG A 505 -8.96 5.40 0.61
C ARG A 505 -10.05 6.16 1.37
N SER A 506 -10.22 5.83 2.65
CA SER A 506 -11.07 6.61 3.55
C SER A 506 -10.45 7.97 3.85
N SER A 507 -11.28 9.02 3.95
CA SER A 507 -10.84 10.28 4.56
C SER A 507 -10.60 10.09 6.06
N THR A 508 -9.69 10.87 6.64
CA THR A 508 -9.55 10.93 8.12
C THR A 508 -10.60 11.79 8.80
N LEU A 509 -11.56 12.36 8.04
CA LEU A 509 -12.69 13.10 8.59
C LEU A 509 -13.65 12.13 9.31
N ASN A 510 -14.13 12.52 10.49
CA ASN A 510 -15.21 11.75 11.12
C ASN A 510 -16.54 11.92 10.36
N ALA A 511 -17.55 11.09 10.65
CA ALA A 511 -18.82 11.11 9.92
C ALA A 511 -19.57 12.45 9.96
N GLY A 512 -19.35 13.29 10.97
CA GLY A 512 -19.93 14.64 11.06
C GLY A 512 -19.19 15.64 10.18
N GLU A 513 -17.86 15.63 10.24
CA GLU A 513 -16.96 16.47 9.45
C GLU A 513 -17.04 16.13 7.97
N ALA A 514 -17.13 14.84 7.67
CA ALA A 514 -17.39 14.35 6.33
C ALA A 514 -18.74 14.84 5.81
N LYS A 515 -19.69 15.39 6.57
CA LYS A 515 -20.91 15.99 5.99
C LYS A 515 -20.73 17.45 5.54
N ASP A 516 -19.66 18.12 5.98
CA ASP A 516 -19.38 19.50 5.62
C ASP A 516 -18.67 19.57 4.25
N PRO A 517 -19.33 20.05 3.18
CA PRO A 517 -18.73 20.10 1.85
C PRO A 517 -17.53 21.05 1.75
N GLU A 518 -17.48 22.11 2.56
CA GLU A 518 -16.33 23.02 2.58
C GLU A 518 -15.14 22.34 3.25
N LEU A 519 -15.37 21.60 4.35
CA LEU A 519 -14.30 20.85 5.00
C LEU A 519 -13.72 19.75 4.10
N ARG A 520 -14.55 18.99 3.39
CA ARG A 520 -14.10 18.01 2.37
C ARG A 520 -13.18 18.67 1.34
N LYS A 521 -13.59 19.83 0.82
CA LYS A 521 -12.86 20.55 -0.22
C LYS A 521 -11.47 20.99 0.25
N PHE A 522 -11.38 21.51 1.47
CA PHE A 522 -10.10 21.93 2.04
C PHE A 522 -9.23 20.76 2.47
N TYR A 523 -9.83 19.65 2.88
CA TYR A 523 -9.13 18.39 3.12
C TYR A 523 -8.52 17.84 1.83
N ASP A 524 -9.29 17.80 0.73
CA ASP A 524 -8.76 17.42 -0.58
C ASP A 524 -7.69 18.40 -1.08
N PHE A 525 -7.77 19.67 -0.71
CA PHE A 525 -6.70 20.61 -0.98
C PHE A 525 -5.43 20.27 -0.20
N SER A 526 -5.51 19.98 1.10
CA SER A 526 -4.33 19.64 1.92
C SER A 526 -3.66 18.34 1.45
N GLU A 527 -4.46 17.38 0.99
CA GLU A 527 -3.99 16.08 0.48
C GLU A 527 -3.65 16.07 -1.02
N ARG A 528 -3.72 17.20 -1.73
CA ARG A 528 -3.61 17.22 -3.22
C ARG A 528 -2.33 16.60 -3.79
N ASP A 529 -1.21 16.65 -3.07
CA ASP A 529 0.05 16.07 -3.53
C ASP A 529 0.15 14.56 -3.34
N SER A 530 -0.74 13.96 -2.56
CA SER A 530 -0.89 12.51 -2.48
C SER A 530 -1.43 11.94 -3.78
N GLY A 531 -2.24 12.71 -4.52
CA GLY A 531 -2.94 12.24 -5.71
C GLY A 531 -3.93 11.11 -5.42
N VAL A 532 -4.39 10.93 -4.17
CA VAL A 532 -5.38 9.90 -3.81
C VAL A 532 -6.81 10.43 -3.93
N ASN A 533 -7.78 9.53 -4.10
CA ASN A 533 -9.19 9.83 -3.98
C ASN A 533 -9.68 9.50 -2.57
N ASN A 534 -10.02 10.53 -1.79
CA ASN A 534 -10.61 10.37 -0.48
C ASN A 534 -12.12 10.07 -0.58
N MET A 535 -12.57 9.02 0.10
CA MET A 535 -13.99 8.71 0.29
C MET A 535 -14.51 9.33 1.57
N TYR A 536 -15.67 9.99 1.49
CA TYR A 536 -16.35 10.63 2.62
C TYR A 536 -17.66 9.93 2.99
N SER A 537 -18.27 9.20 2.05
CA SER A 537 -19.40 8.31 2.28
C SER A 537 -19.28 7.03 1.44
N THR A 538 -20.11 6.03 1.75
CA THR A 538 -20.19 4.81 0.93
C THR A 538 -20.65 5.09 -0.50
N ASP A 539 -21.41 6.16 -0.71
CA ASP A 539 -21.94 6.57 -2.02
C ASP A 539 -20.88 7.21 -2.92
N ASP A 540 -19.69 7.49 -2.39
CA ASP A 540 -18.60 8.08 -3.15
C ASP A 540 -17.90 7.03 -4.03
N LEU A 541 -17.83 5.76 -3.62
CA LEU A 541 -17.09 4.73 -4.35
C LEU A 541 -17.60 4.54 -5.80
N PRO A 542 -18.91 4.37 -6.07
CA PRO A 542 -19.39 4.24 -7.45
C PRO A 542 -19.05 5.45 -8.32
N LYS A 543 -19.09 6.67 -7.74
CA LYS A 543 -18.77 7.92 -8.46
C LYS A 543 -17.28 7.96 -8.81
N GLN A 544 -16.42 7.61 -7.86
CA GLN A 544 -14.97 7.57 -8.05
C GLN A 544 -14.57 6.50 -9.07
N LEU A 545 -15.12 5.29 -8.99
CA LEU A 545 -14.85 4.23 -9.98
C LEU A 545 -15.23 4.67 -11.41
N LYS A 546 -16.38 5.34 -11.56
CA LYS A 546 -16.81 5.93 -12.83
C LYS A 546 -15.83 7.01 -13.32
N GLU A 547 -15.39 7.90 -12.43
CA GLU A 547 -14.42 8.95 -12.75
C GLU A 547 -13.07 8.36 -13.19
N ILE A 548 -12.58 7.34 -12.49
CA ILE A 548 -11.32 6.64 -12.79
C ILE A 548 -11.39 5.97 -14.17
N ARG A 549 -12.51 5.30 -14.48
CA ARG A 549 -12.73 4.71 -15.80
C ARG A 549 -12.77 5.79 -16.90
N ASN A 550 -13.47 6.89 -16.67
CA ASN A 550 -13.53 8.02 -17.61
C ASN A 550 -12.15 8.65 -17.86
N LYS A 551 -11.30 8.72 -16.83
CA LYS A 551 -9.92 9.22 -16.94
C LYS A 551 -8.94 8.18 -17.54
N LYS A 552 -9.42 6.99 -17.90
CA LYS A 552 -8.59 5.87 -18.39
C LYS A 552 -7.49 5.46 -17.39
N LEU A 553 -7.79 5.53 -16.09
CA LEU A 553 -6.87 5.23 -15.00
C LEU A 553 -7.09 3.83 -14.38
N TRP A 554 -7.81 2.93 -15.04
CA TRP A 554 -8.12 1.58 -14.53
C TRP A 554 -6.90 0.64 -14.56
N PRO A 555 -6.69 -0.28 -13.59
CA PRO A 555 -7.52 -0.60 -12.41
C PRO A 555 -7.13 0.16 -11.14
N PRO A 556 -8.07 0.72 -10.35
CA PRO A 556 -7.72 1.41 -9.13
C PRO A 556 -7.29 0.47 -8.00
N ILE A 557 -6.49 1.01 -7.08
CA ILE A 557 -6.10 0.37 -5.82
C ILE A 557 -7.02 0.93 -4.73
N ALA A 558 -7.62 0.06 -3.93
CA ALA A 558 -8.41 0.45 -2.77
C ALA A 558 -7.73 -0.01 -1.49
N SER A 559 -7.59 0.92 -0.56
CA SER A 559 -7.08 0.69 0.78
C SER A 559 -8.24 0.41 1.72
N ILE A 560 -8.21 -0.76 2.35
CA ILE A 560 -9.33 -1.33 3.13
C ILE A 560 -8.86 -1.84 4.50
N ASN A 561 -9.81 -2.00 5.42
CA ASN A 561 -9.60 -2.75 6.65
C ASN A 561 -10.20 -4.14 6.47
N THR A 562 -9.36 -5.16 6.55
CA THR A 562 -9.73 -6.56 6.34
C THR A 562 -10.59 -7.16 7.47
N GLU A 563 -10.74 -6.46 8.60
CA GLU A 563 -11.71 -6.81 9.65
C GLU A 563 -13.16 -6.57 9.18
N ALA A 564 -13.34 -5.70 8.19
CA ALA A 564 -14.66 -5.41 7.63
C ALA A 564 -15.02 -6.37 6.47
N PRO A 565 -16.33 -6.62 6.25
CA PRO A 565 -16.80 -7.26 5.02
C PRO A 565 -16.31 -6.50 3.78
N PRO A 566 -15.95 -7.18 2.68
CA PRO A 566 -16.30 -8.56 2.36
C PRO A 566 -15.32 -9.61 2.88
N ILE A 567 -14.24 -9.20 3.55
CA ILE A 567 -13.15 -10.09 3.95
C ILE A 567 -13.36 -10.67 5.36
N SER A 568 -13.70 -9.81 6.33
CA SER A 568 -14.06 -10.19 7.71
C SER A 568 -13.06 -11.14 8.40
N LYS A 569 -11.75 -10.86 8.32
CA LYS A 569 -10.73 -11.65 9.04
C LYS A 569 -10.67 -11.24 10.51
N VAL A 570 -10.66 -12.24 11.40
CA VAL A 570 -10.37 -12.06 12.83
C VAL A 570 -8.90 -11.64 12.96
N ASN A 571 -8.62 -10.47 13.57
CA ASN A 571 -7.31 -9.81 13.59
C ASN A 571 -6.83 -9.32 12.22
N GLY A 572 -7.76 -8.85 11.38
CA GLY A 572 -7.41 -8.12 10.17
C GLY A 572 -6.73 -6.77 10.47
N GLY A 573 -6.31 -6.10 9.41
CA GLY A 573 -5.76 -4.75 9.47
C GLY A 573 -5.83 -4.07 8.10
N PRO A 574 -5.13 -2.91 7.97
CA PRO A 574 -4.99 -2.19 6.71
C PRO A 574 -4.44 -3.09 5.61
N HIS A 575 -5.01 -2.97 4.41
CA HIS A 575 -4.65 -3.79 3.26
C HIS A 575 -4.98 -3.09 1.95
N ASP A 576 -4.17 -3.28 0.92
CA ASP A 576 -4.41 -2.76 -0.43
C ASP A 576 -4.87 -3.87 -1.36
N LEU A 577 -5.93 -3.60 -2.12
CA LEU A 577 -6.47 -4.51 -3.14
C LEU A 577 -6.65 -3.80 -4.47
N VAL A 578 -6.74 -4.55 -5.57
CA VAL A 578 -6.94 -4.02 -6.91
C VAL A 578 -8.36 -4.31 -7.37
N ILE A 579 -9.12 -3.27 -7.72
CA ILE A 579 -10.48 -3.42 -8.28
C ILE A 579 -10.33 -3.67 -9.78
N HIS A 580 -10.65 -4.89 -10.22
CA HIS A 580 -10.44 -5.35 -11.60
C HIS A 580 -11.58 -5.05 -12.54
N ASP A 581 -12.82 -5.09 -12.04
CA ASP A 581 -13.98 -4.71 -12.84
C ASP A 581 -15.09 -4.16 -11.95
N VAL A 582 -16.02 -3.45 -12.57
CA VAL A 582 -17.25 -2.95 -11.95
C VAL A 582 -18.41 -3.24 -12.89
N SER A 583 -19.52 -3.73 -12.35
CA SER A 583 -20.72 -3.99 -13.14
C SER A 583 -21.20 -2.70 -13.84
N PRO A 584 -21.91 -2.81 -14.98
CA PRO A 584 -22.39 -1.63 -15.71
C PRO A 584 -23.25 -0.66 -14.89
N ASP A 585 -23.96 -1.18 -13.89
CA ASP A 585 -24.78 -0.37 -12.97
C ASP A 585 -24.01 0.18 -11.76
N GLY A 586 -22.72 -0.13 -11.63
CA GLY A 586 -21.87 0.31 -10.53
C GLY A 586 -22.20 -0.33 -9.18
N LYS A 587 -23.10 -1.31 -9.13
CA LYS A 587 -23.55 -1.90 -7.86
C LYS A 587 -22.68 -3.04 -7.38
N HIS A 588 -21.97 -3.71 -8.28
CA HIS A 588 -21.08 -4.81 -7.96
C HIS A 588 -19.70 -4.56 -8.54
N LEU A 589 -18.69 -5.16 -7.92
CA LEU A 589 -17.32 -5.10 -8.41
C LEU A 589 -16.59 -6.41 -8.18
N GLY A 590 -15.52 -6.58 -8.95
CA GLY A 590 -14.56 -7.65 -8.75
C GLY A 590 -13.22 -7.11 -8.29
N TYR A 591 -12.52 -7.85 -7.43
CA TYR A 591 -11.22 -7.45 -6.89
C TYR A 591 -10.25 -8.61 -6.73
N ASP A 592 -8.97 -8.26 -6.81
CA ASP A 592 -7.80 -9.06 -6.46
C ASP A 592 -7.28 -8.52 -5.14
N ASN A 593 -7.04 -9.42 -4.20
CA ASN A 593 -6.75 -9.12 -2.82
C ASN A 593 -5.27 -9.23 -2.45
N THR A 594 -4.38 -9.53 -3.40
CA THR A 594 -2.93 -9.68 -3.20
C THR A 594 -2.47 -10.75 -2.22
N TRP A 595 -3.33 -11.61 -1.65
CA TRP A 595 -3.02 -12.61 -0.60
C TRP A 595 -3.64 -14.00 -0.85
N GLY A 596 -3.29 -14.60 -1.96
CA GLY A 596 -3.74 -15.93 -2.32
C GLY A 596 -5.04 -15.88 -3.10
N MET A 597 -4.98 -16.48 -4.28
CA MET A 597 -6.06 -16.45 -5.27
C MET A 597 -7.40 -17.00 -4.82
N LYS A 598 -7.42 -17.85 -3.78
CA LYS A 598 -8.66 -18.46 -3.25
C LYS A 598 -9.61 -17.42 -2.65
N LYS A 599 -9.09 -16.23 -2.34
CA LYS A 599 -9.87 -15.12 -1.81
C LYS A 599 -10.19 -14.09 -2.90
N ASP A 600 -9.77 -14.32 -4.15
CA ASP A 600 -10.04 -13.37 -5.21
C ASP A 600 -11.50 -13.43 -5.60
N HIS A 601 -12.02 -12.26 -5.94
CA HIS A 601 -13.40 -12.07 -6.33
C HIS A 601 -13.38 -11.40 -7.70
N LEU A 602 -12.74 -12.02 -8.70
CA LEU A 602 -12.45 -11.37 -9.99
C LEU A 602 -13.68 -11.12 -10.89
N SER A 603 -14.86 -11.65 -10.53
CA SER A 603 -16.08 -11.41 -11.29
C SER A 603 -16.68 -10.03 -10.93
N PRO A 604 -17.18 -9.24 -11.91
CA PRO A 604 -17.85 -7.96 -11.64
C PRO A 604 -19.15 -8.10 -10.85
N SER A 605 -19.66 -9.32 -10.64
CA SER A 605 -20.80 -9.62 -9.76
C SER A 605 -20.40 -10.27 -8.44
N ALA A 606 -19.11 -10.24 -8.09
CA ALA A 606 -18.60 -10.98 -6.95
C ALA A 606 -18.99 -10.37 -5.61
N ILE A 607 -18.95 -9.03 -5.49
CA ILE A 607 -19.34 -8.33 -4.26
C ILE A 607 -20.12 -7.05 -4.53
N GLU A 608 -20.96 -6.64 -3.57
CA GLU A 608 -21.60 -5.32 -3.62
C GLU A 608 -20.57 -4.20 -3.42
N THR A 609 -20.66 -3.16 -4.23
CA THR A 609 -19.79 -1.97 -4.15
C THR A 609 -19.97 -1.25 -2.81
N THR A 610 -21.18 -1.24 -2.25
CA THR A 610 -21.47 -0.70 -0.90
C THR A 610 -20.73 -1.46 0.19
N THR A 611 -20.53 -2.77 0.03
CA THR A 611 -19.79 -3.60 0.97
C THR A 611 -18.30 -3.25 0.92
N MET A 612 -17.71 -3.16 -0.27
CA MET A 612 -16.34 -2.66 -0.44
C MET A 612 -16.16 -1.25 0.12
N ALA A 613 -17.11 -0.36 -0.13
CA ALA A 613 -17.08 1.02 0.35
C ALA A 613 -17.01 1.09 1.89
N LYS A 614 -17.70 0.20 2.61
CA LYS A 614 -17.61 0.08 4.06
C LYS A 614 -16.23 -0.41 4.51
N ALA A 615 -15.64 -1.37 3.79
CA ALA A 615 -14.28 -1.85 4.07
C ALA A 615 -13.24 -0.73 3.94
N ILE A 616 -13.36 0.07 2.88
CA ILE A 616 -12.51 1.25 2.66
C ILE A 616 -12.69 2.22 3.84
N GLN A 617 -13.93 2.56 4.18
CA GLN A 617 -14.21 3.49 5.29
C GLN A 617 -13.68 3.03 6.64
N ALA A 618 -13.75 1.72 6.91
CA ALA A 618 -13.21 1.11 8.13
C ALA A 618 -11.68 1.18 8.22
N ASN A 619 -10.98 1.51 7.11
CA ASN A 619 -9.55 1.78 7.09
C ASN A 619 -9.18 3.24 7.33
N SER A 620 -10.04 4.02 7.98
CA SER A 620 -9.71 5.40 8.33
C SER A 620 -8.46 5.42 9.21
N GLU A 621 -7.41 6.10 8.75
CA GLU A 621 -6.30 6.48 9.62
C GLU A 621 -6.84 7.24 10.85
N PRO A 622 -6.12 7.23 11.99
CA PRO A 622 -6.52 7.98 13.16
C PRO A 622 -6.86 9.43 12.80
N HIS A 623 -8.01 9.88 13.27
CA HIS A 623 -8.41 11.28 13.17
C HIS A 623 -7.29 12.16 13.75
N ASP A 624 -6.82 13.15 12.99
CA ASP A 624 -5.84 14.15 13.46
C ASP A 624 -6.58 15.46 13.79
N PRO A 625 -6.89 15.75 15.06
CA PRO A 625 -7.60 16.96 15.44
C PRO A 625 -6.84 18.25 15.07
N SER A 626 -5.51 18.19 14.99
CA SER A 626 -4.68 19.36 14.67
C SER A 626 -4.88 19.80 13.22
N LEU A 627 -4.83 18.84 12.29
CA LEU A 627 -5.15 19.09 10.89
C LEU A 627 -6.56 19.68 10.75
N ILE A 628 -7.55 19.04 11.38
CA ILE A 628 -8.95 19.46 11.30
C ILE A 628 -9.17 20.88 11.84
N ASN A 629 -8.56 21.22 12.97
CA ASN A 629 -8.65 22.57 13.53
C ASN A 629 -8.01 23.60 12.60
N SER A 630 -6.90 23.24 11.95
CA SER A 630 -6.24 24.09 10.94
C SER A 630 -7.14 24.31 9.72
N LEU A 631 -7.82 23.26 9.23
CA LEU A 631 -8.78 23.37 8.11
C LEU A 631 -9.99 24.23 8.49
N LYS A 632 -10.55 24.07 9.70
CA LYS A 632 -11.65 24.89 10.21
C LYS A 632 -11.24 26.37 10.33
N ALA A 633 -10.01 26.65 10.79
CA ALA A 633 -9.47 28.00 10.83
C ALA A 633 -9.34 28.62 9.42
N LEU A 634 -8.93 27.83 8.43
CA LEU A 634 -8.84 28.25 7.03
C LEU A 634 -10.22 28.56 6.43
N ILE A 635 -11.23 27.73 6.72
CA ILE A 635 -12.63 27.98 6.30
C ILE A 635 -13.14 29.28 6.92
N ASN A 636 -12.92 29.49 8.22
CA ASN A 636 -13.30 30.73 8.91
C ASN A 636 -12.60 31.94 8.30
N PHE A 637 -11.32 31.81 7.95
CA PHE A 637 -10.56 32.86 7.26
C PHE A 637 -11.15 33.18 5.88
N LYS A 638 -11.43 32.17 5.06
CA LYS A 638 -12.07 32.32 3.73
C LYS A 638 -13.40 33.08 3.87
N ASN A 639 -14.25 32.67 4.81
CA ASN A 639 -15.57 33.27 5.01
C ASN A 639 -15.48 34.71 5.52
N SER A 640 -14.50 35.01 6.38
CA SER A 640 -14.31 36.36 6.93
C SER A 640 -13.57 37.30 5.97
N HIS A 641 -12.81 36.78 5.01
CA HIS A 641 -11.97 37.56 4.10
C HIS A 641 -12.03 37.06 2.65
N PRO A 642 -13.20 37.06 2.00
CA PRO A 642 -13.39 36.46 0.67
C PRO A 642 -12.50 37.11 -0.42
N GLU A 643 -12.32 38.42 -0.40
CA GLU A 643 -11.45 39.11 -1.37
C GLU A 643 -9.97 38.77 -1.18
N ARG A 644 -9.53 38.62 0.08
CA ARG A 644 -8.17 38.18 0.39
C ARG A 644 -7.96 36.73 -0.03
N TRP A 645 -8.95 35.86 0.20
CA TRP A 645 -8.93 34.48 -0.29
C TRP A 645 -8.84 34.40 -1.82
N LYS A 646 -9.64 35.21 -2.53
CA LYS A 646 -9.58 35.33 -3.99
C LYS A 646 -8.18 35.76 -4.47
N SER A 647 -7.59 36.74 -3.79
CA SER A 647 -6.22 37.20 -4.06
C SER A 647 -5.17 36.12 -3.83
N ILE A 648 -5.29 35.32 -2.76
CA ILE A 648 -4.38 34.20 -2.45
C ILE A 648 -4.44 33.16 -3.58
N LYS A 649 -5.63 32.71 -3.96
CA LYS A 649 -5.80 31.72 -5.04
C LYS A 649 -5.28 32.23 -6.38
N LYS A 650 -5.50 33.51 -6.70
CA LYS A 650 -4.92 34.13 -7.89
C LYS A 650 -3.39 34.10 -7.82
N SER A 651 -2.81 34.42 -6.65
CA SER A 651 -1.38 34.33 -6.45
C SER A 651 -0.87 32.90 -6.65
N TRP A 652 -1.57 31.88 -6.16
CA TRP A 652 -1.16 30.47 -6.35
C TRP A 652 -1.01 30.05 -7.81
N LEU A 653 -1.87 30.55 -8.70
CA LEU A 653 -1.82 30.26 -10.13
C LEU A 653 -0.69 31.02 -10.84
N GLU A 654 -0.42 32.25 -10.42
CA GLU A 654 0.63 33.10 -11.00
C GLU A 654 2.03 32.80 -10.43
N PHE A 655 2.10 32.13 -9.28
CA PHE A 655 3.34 31.99 -8.52
C PHE A 655 4.43 31.18 -9.24
N PRO A 656 4.15 30.06 -9.95
CA PRO A 656 5.17 29.35 -10.70
C PRO A 656 5.91 30.25 -11.71
N GLU A 657 5.18 31.09 -12.45
CA GLU A 657 5.78 32.04 -13.40
C GLU A 657 6.59 33.15 -12.71
N LYS A 658 6.11 33.63 -11.55
CA LYS A 658 6.84 34.62 -10.74
C LYS A 658 8.14 34.04 -10.20
N LEU A 659 8.08 32.83 -9.64
CA LEU A 659 9.24 32.12 -9.11
C LEU A 659 10.26 31.86 -10.20
N ALA A 660 9.85 31.39 -11.38
CA ALA A 660 10.77 31.14 -12.49
C ALA A 660 11.60 32.38 -12.90
N LYS A 661 11.05 33.59 -12.75
CA LYS A 661 11.73 34.86 -13.04
C LYS A 661 12.69 35.31 -11.93
N SER A 662 12.46 34.90 -10.69
CA SER A 662 13.24 35.31 -9.51
C SER A 662 14.05 34.16 -8.89
N TYR A 663 14.06 32.98 -9.52
CA TYR A 663 14.68 31.78 -8.97
C TYR A 663 16.20 31.92 -8.86
N ASP A 664 16.70 31.84 -7.63
CA ASP A 664 18.12 31.81 -7.33
C ASP A 664 18.56 30.36 -7.18
N ALA A 665 19.31 29.85 -8.17
CA ALA A 665 19.79 28.47 -8.20
C ALA A 665 20.75 28.13 -7.05
N THR A 666 21.27 29.14 -6.33
CA THR A 666 22.12 28.95 -5.15
C THR A 666 21.32 28.69 -3.87
N LYS A 667 20.01 28.97 -3.88
CA LYS A 667 19.11 28.80 -2.73
C LYS A 667 18.25 27.56 -2.85
N SER A 668 17.81 27.05 -1.71
CA SER A 668 16.78 26.01 -1.66
C SER A 668 15.45 26.50 -2.23
N LEU A 669 14.57 25.60 -2.68
CA LEU A 669 13.22 25.98 -3.10
C LEU A 669 12.46 26.68 -1.97
N LYS A 670 12.55 26.18 -0.74
CA LYS A 670 11.96 26.79 0.46
C LYS A 670 12.39 28.23 0.67
N GLU A 671 13.68 28.54 0.54
CA GLU A 671 14.19 29.92 0.64
C GLU A 671 13.72 30.79 -0.53
N ASN A 672 13.77 30.26 -1.76
CA ASN A 672 13.26 30.97 -2.93
C ASN A 672 11.77 31.33 -2.75
N VAL A 673 10.94 30.40 -2.27
CA VAL A 673 9.53 30.66 -2.00
C VAL A 673 9.34 31.68 -0.88
N ARG A 674 10.02 31.52 0.27
CA ARG A 674 9.91 32.47 1.41
C ARG A 674 10.31 33.90 1.04
N ASN A 675 11.26 34.08 0.13
CA ASN A 675 11.69 35.40 -0.31
C ASN A 675 10.68 36.08 -1.25
N ASN A 676 9.79 35.31 -1.88
CA ASN A 676 8.85 35.80 -2.89
C ASN A 676 7.39 35.82 -2.40
N THR A 677 7.06 35.14 -1.31
CA THR A 677 5.70 35.10 -0.76
C THR A 677 5.69 34.87 0.76
N SER A 678 4.68 35.41 1.44
CA SER A 678 4.34 35.10 2.83
C SER A 678 3.28 33.99 2.95
N ASP A 679 2.95 33.31 1.85
CA ASP A 679 1.93 32.27 1.82
C ASP A 679 2.44 30.98 2.46
N ALA A 680 1.81 30.59 3.57
CA ALA A 680 2.19 29.41 4.32
C ALA A 680 2.07 28.10 3.51
N PHE A 681 1.07 27.97 2.62
CA PHE A 681 0.88 26.74 1.83
C PHE A 681 1.97 26.54 0.79
N LEU A 682 2.42 27.62 0.15
CA LEU A 682 3.53 27.56 -0.79
C LEU A 682 4.84 27.26 -0.06
N VAL A 683 5.06 27.84 1.12
CA VAL A 683 6.26 27.57 1.93
C VAL A 683 6.28 26.12 2.41
N GLU A 684 5.15 25.61 2.91
CA GLU A 684 5.00 24.22 3.32
C GLU A 684 5.19 23.26 2.13
N TRP A 685 4.64 23.59 0.96
CA TRP A 685 4.87 22.82 -0.27
C TRP A 685 6.36 22.73 -0.62
N ALA A 686 7.05 23.88 -0.64
CA ALA A 686 8.46 23.94 -0.96
C ALA A 686 9.35 23.19 0.03
N GLU A 687 8.87 23.00 1.26
CA GLU A 687 9.51 22.17 2.28
C GLU A 687 9.27 20.68 2.05
N ARG A 688 8.06 20.29 1.64
CA ARG A 688 7.71 18.89 1.36
C ARG A 688 8.22 18.37 0.01
N HIS A 689 8.41 19.26 -0.96
CA HIS A 689 8.80 18.93 -2.34
C HIS A 689 10.02 19.77 -2.76
N PRO A 690 11.18 19.65 -2.08
CA PRO A 690 12.37 20.44 -2.40
C PRO A 690 12.88 20.23 -3.84
N GLU A 691 12.49 19.12 -4.48
CA GLU A 691 12.79 18.79 -5.86
C GLU A 691 11.93 19.55 -6.90
N ASP A 692 10.78 20.11 -6.51
CA ASP A 692 9.85 20.81 -7.40
C ASP A 692 10.29 22.26 -7.67
N LYS A 693 11.55 22.42 -8.11
CA LYS A 693 12.24 23.72 -8.24
C LYS A 693 11.48 24.74 -9.11
N GLU A 694 10.69 24.25 -10.05
CA GLU A 694 9.89 25.05 -10.98
C GLU A 694 8.40 25.11 -10.61
N LEU A 695 8.00 24.54 -9.48
CA LEU A 695 6.61 24.44 -9.03
C LEU A 695 5.67 23.81 -10.07
N LYS A 696 6.18 22.87 -10.86
CA LYS A 696 5.42 22.11 -11.85
C LYS A 696 4.41 21.21 -11.16
N LEU A 697 4.84 20.49 -10.11
CA LEU A 697 3.96 19.62 -9.38
C LEU A 697 2.90 20.41 -8.60
N TRP A 698 3.26 21.58 -8.06
CA TRP A 698 2.30 22.51 -7.46
C TRP A 698 1.22 22.90 -8.47
N ALA A 699 1.62 23.34 -9.67
CA ALA A 699 0.69 23.79 -10.69
C ALA A 699 -0.26 22.66 -11.13
N ILE A 700 0.26 21.45 -11.34
CA ILE A 700 -0.52 20.27 -11.72
C ILE A 700 -1.57 19.94 -10.65
N THR A 701 -1.14 19.78 -9.39
CA THR A 701 -2.03 19.36 -8.30
C THR A 701 -3.05 20.45 -7.93
N LEU A 702 -2.69 21.73 -8.05
CA LEU A 702 -3.63 22.84 -7.91
C LEU A 702 -4.68 22.82 -9.03
N GLN A 703 -4.27 22.55 -10.27
CA GLN A 703 -5.19 22.48 -11.40
C GLN A 703 -6.15 21.29 -11.29
N GLU A 704 -5.68 20.14 -10.80
CA GLU A 704 -6.51 18.97 -10.48
C GLU A 704 -7.57 19.33 -9.42
N TRP A 705 -7.16 19.99 -8.34
CA TRP A 705 -8.10 20.45 -7.31
C TRP A 705 -9.12 21.46 -7.85
N LEU A 706 -8.70 22.43 -8.66
CA LEU A 706 -9.60 23.41 -9.30
C LEU A 706 -10.52 22.80 -10.37
N ASN A 707 -10.18 21.63 -10.92
CA ASN A 707 -11.06 20.88 -11.80
C ASN A 707 -12.11 20.12 -11.00
N LYS A 708 -11.73 19.59 -9.82
CA LYS A 708 -12.64 18.95 -8.87
C LYS A 708 -13.62 19.95 -8.22
N TYR A 709 -13.16 21.19 -7.98
CA TYR A 709 -13.93 22.29 -7.38
C TYR A 709 -13.93 23.54 -8.27
N PRO A 710 -14.70 23.52 -9.39
CA PRO A 710 -14.68 24.61 -10.37
C PRO A 710 -15.08 25.98 -9.82
N GLU A 711 -15.86 26.04 -8.74
CA GLU A 711 -16.27 27.25 -8.04
C GLU A 711 -15.11 27.96 -7.32
N GLU A 712 -14.00 27.26 -7.07
CA GLU A 712 -12.83 27.87 -6.44
C GLU A 712 -11.94 28.62 -7.44
N ARG A 713 -12.22 28.56 -8.74
CA ARG A 713 -11.44 29.30 -9.73
C ARG A 713 -11.59 30.83 -9.51
N PRO A 714 -10.50 31.61 -9.43
CA PRO A 714 -10.57 33.04 -9.10
C PRO A 714 -11.36 33.93 -10.07
N ASN A 715 -11.63 33.44 -11.29
CA ASN A 715 -12.26 34.22 -12.37
C ASN A 715 -13.71 33.82 -12.64
N LYS A 716 -14.31 32.95 -11.82
CA LYS A 716 -15.75 32.75 -11.74
C LYS A 716 -16.29 33.56 -10.56
#